data_AF-A0A1F2TTZ5-F1
#
_entry.id   AF-A0A1F2TTZ5-F1
#
_cell.length_a   1.000
_cell.length_b   1.000
_cell.length_c   1.000
_cell.angle_alpha   90.00
_cell.angle_beta   90.00
_cell.angle_gamma   90.00
#
_symmetry.space_group_name_H-M   'P 1'
#
loop_
_entity.id
_entity.type
_entity.pdbx_description
1 polymer ?
#
loop_
_entity_poly.entity_id
_entity_poly.type
_entity_poly.pdbx_seq_one_letter_code
_entity_poly.pdbx_strand_id
1 'polypeptide(L)'
;MGWKLPARAATACAIAAGLAGSMWTIARAATPSGGTLSPSSATLTWDGFPGPAASPEGETTCLDGTTCDVYTFRVAAGDYTGKRVRFRISWQTSVNDYDVYVHQGTVSGPEVGRSGNGAPGTFEENTFDLNQVVVPGVNDTYTVHVVYWTVGPLDPYKGQVSLEAIPPSPTRTATFVKGPKTGIKFSRSRPLYATGAGQDVEPSARVDFKGNAYAGGIRGLTGGNDIWRFDLNPNSPTFDPYLTAAAITFDLDGRAHNPSYKGQPDAINPNDGSELGGDGGGDLDLAVGFKPPAGAAPDSDPLLAASSLVAANVSSQRSSDRAENYDRNPAGNTTVPVDDRQWQEFLGGDAVYLGYREFTGLQATSKYYINRSDDGGLTYGPALVAAVGGNVTGNIDVDQRDGTVYFCHQGDGTDGNKQVRVAVGHPLSLAVPPAVYTTRVAATGAGNIATLFPVCKVASDGTVYVAYSDAGHAIYIAHSTNQGATWSLPVRVSDMSPGSAAMMPWIETGARPGSLAIAWYGADVADNEGNVPGNTTAANWKVYFAETLTATASSPTILQTVASDHFNHGADISTAGFVVGGPNRNLADFFQIAIDPMGFAFIAFTDDSQDFSGHSWATHQVAGPSLNTGRTEKIKMKEPAATVDTSQPEVMDWRHDARLAGNPPTEPDADTPVDVVSIDFGCATGAAGPAITATLGASGLDTMPPEGIWRMNFATNPTKPGLSDRADQWFISAETDASGTPAYWYGTAARNRDGTLTYTKRGPADAGRFDLVNRSVSVRVGIDKLNALQTRGAIVDGTQVMGTRGSASATVSVPGVASASAASDATRGGRSFTVGQGCSIY
;
A
#
# COMPACT_ATOMS: atom_id res chain seq x y z
N MET A 1 -61.05 50.17 -13.71
CA MET A 1 -62.02 50.82 -12.79
C MET A 1 -61.21 51.36 -11.60
N GLY A 2 -61.28 52.61 -11.17
CA GLY A 2 -62.01 53.77 -11.70
C GLY A 2 -61.20 55.07 -11.46
N TRP A 3 -61.60 56.17 -12.10
CA TRP A 3 -60.92 57.47 -12.07
C TRP A 3 -61.11 58.26 -10.76
N LYS A 4 -60.17 59.17 -10.42
CA LYS A 4 -60.34 60.66 -10.53
C LYS A 4 -59.24 61.46 -9.80
N LEU A 5 -58.66 62.44 -10.48
CA LEU A 5 -58.12 63.69 -9.91
C LEU A 5 -59.28 64.69 -9.70
N PRO A 6 -59.23 65.65 -8.76
CA PRO A 6 -58.80 67.02 -9.14
C PRO A 6 -58.23 67.98 -8.05
N ALA A 7 -57.40 68.92 -8.54
CA ALA A 7 -57.30 70.37 -8.25
C ALA A 7 -57.53 71.03 -6.85
N ARG A 8 -56.43 71.63 -6.33
CA ARG A 8 -56.17 73.06 -5.99
C ARG A 8 -57.10 73.91 -5.04
N ALA A 9 -56.40 74.60 -4.12
CA ALA A 9 -56.65 75.94 -3.52
C ALA A 9 -57.76 76.07 -2.44
N ALA A 10 -57.74 76.98 -1.43
CA ALA A 10 -56.80 78.06 -1.07
C ALA A 10 -56.82 78.40 0.47
N THR A 11 -55.75 79.05 0.96
CA THR A 11 -55.63 80.11 2.02
C THR A 11 -56.69 80.15 3.16
N ALA A 12 -56.36 80.06 4.47
CA ALA A 12 -55.37 80.81 5.28
C ALA A 12 -55.05 80.07 6.63
N CYS A 13 -54.30 80.55 7.65
CA CYS A 13 -53.58 81.82 7.87
C CYS A 13 -52.41 81.71 8.90
N ALA A 14 -51.63 82.80 8.97
CA ALA A 14 -50.72 83.37 9.99
C ALA A 14 -50.89 83.05 11.51
N ILE A 15 -49.90 83.18 12.42
CA ILE A 15 -48.42 83.43 12.42
C ILE A 15 -47.89 82.95 13.79
N ALA A 16 -46.70 82.31 13.87
CA ALA A 16 -45.77 82.39 15.01
C ALA A 16 -44.39 81.79 14.64
N ALA A 17 -43.29 82.32 15.20
CA ALA A 17 -41.93 82.00 14.77
C ALA A 17 -41.26 80.85 15.55
N GLY A 18 -40.37 80.11 14.89
CA GLY A 18 -39.49 79.12 15.50
C GLY A 18 -38.29 78.82 14.61
N LEU A 19 -37.14 79.45 14.89
CA LEU A 19 -35.85 79.13 14.26
C LEU A 19 -35.11 78.11 15.14
N ALA A 20 -34.97 76.88 14.65
CA ALA A 20 -34.05 75.88 15.18
C ALA A 20 -33.47 75.09 14.00
N GLY A 21 -32.14 75.04 13.89
CA GLY A 21 -31.46 74.54 12.69
C GLY A 21 -31.48 73.02 12.56
N SER A 22 -31.51 72.55 11.31
CA SER A 22 -31.22 71.16 10.97
C SER A 22 -29.74 70.85 11.21
N MET A 23 -29.45 70.11 12.29
CA MET A 23 -28.13 69.50 12.46
C MET A 23 -27.97 68.40 11.42
N TRP A 24 -27.03 68.59 10.49
CA TRP A 24 -26.53 67.51 9.66
C TRP A 24 -25.65 66.61 10.52
N THR A 25 -26.03 65.34 10.69
CA THR A 25 -25.16 64.32 11.28
C THR A 25 -24.01 64.06 10.29
N ILE A 26 -22.81 64.52 10.63
CA ILE A 26 -21.59 64.23 9.87
C ILE A 26 -21.32 62.74 10.03
N ALA A 27 -21.38 61.98 8.92
CA ALA A 27 -20.98 60.58 8.91
C ALA A 27 -19.51 60.47 9.32
N ARG A 28 -19.23 59.61 10.31
CA ARG A 28 -17.87 59.32 10.76
C ARG A 28 -17.30 58.24 9.85
N ALA A 29 -16.02 58.33 9.52
CA ALA A 29 -15.34 57.32 8.72
C ALA A 29 -13.86 57.28 9.08
N ALA A 30 -13.23 56.15 8.80
CA ALA A 30 -11.79 55.94 8.86
C ALA A 30 -11.06 57.12 8.25
N THR A 31 -10.01 57.59 8.93
CA THR A 31 -9.25 58.78 8.52
C THR A 31 -7.78 58.40 8.30
N PRO A 32 -7.29 58.36 7.05
CA PRO A 32 -8.03 58.46 5.79
C PRO A 32 -8.94 57.25 5.55
N SER A 33 -9.95 57.38 4.69
CA SER A 33 -10.92 56.30 4.40
C SER A 33 -10.39 55.23 3.43
N GLY A 34 -9.15 55.38 2.96
CA GLY A 34 -8.51 54.44 2.07
C GLY A 34 -7.07 54.79 1.71
N GLY A 35 -6.45 53.94 0.90
CA GLY A 35 -5.08 54.10 0.42
C GLY A 35 -4.71 53.07 -0.65
N THR A 36 -3.45 53.09 -1.12
CA THR A 36 -2.95 52.14 -2.12
C THR A 36 -1.69 51.45 -1.61
N LEU A 37 -1.83 50.16 -1.33
CA LEU A 37 -0.79 49.27 -0.84
C LEU A 37 0.07 48.78 -2.02
N SER A 38 1.39 48.83 -1.89
CA SER A 38 2.33 48.44 -2.96
C SER A 38 3.70 48.08 -2.38
N PRO A 39 4.63 47.46 -3.12
CA PRO A 39 5.97 47.18 -2.62
C PRO A 39 6.76 48.44 -2.17
N SER A 40 6.43 49.61 -2.72
CA SER A 40 7.00 50.91 -2.33
C SER A 40 6.20 51.66 -1.27
N SER A 41 4.92 51.31 -1.07
CA SER A 41 4.05 51.77 0.02
C SER A 41 3.54 50.54 0.77
N ALA A 42 4.49 49.84 1.41
CA ALA A 42 4.26 48.51 1.99
C ALA A 42 3.46 48.54 3.30
N THR A 43 3.05 49.71 3.78
CA THR A 43 2.23 49.91 4.97
C THR A 43 1.32 51.11 4.77
N LEU A 44 0.04 50.95 5.08
CA LEU A 44 -0.95 52.01 5.20
C LEU A 44 -1.46 52.05 6.65
N THR A 45 -1.87 53.22 7.12
CA THR A 45 -2.42 53.42 8.47
C THR A 45 -3.63 54.34 8.43
N TRP A 46 -4.61 54.10 9.30
CA TRP A 46 -5.78 54.96 9.46
C TRP A 46 -6.23 55.03 10.92
N ASP A 47 -6.95 56.09 11.25
CA ASP A 47 -7.54 56.32 12.55
C ASP A 47 -9.04 55.98 12.50
N GLY A 48 -9.50 55.20 13.48
CA GLY A 48 -10.92 55.01 13.75
C GLY A 48 -11.56 56.23 14.40
N PHE A 49 -12.89 56.33 14.36
CA PHE A 49 -13.59 57.44 15.02
C PHE A 49 -13.72 57.24 16.54
N PRO A 50 -13.67 58.31 17.34
CA PRO A 50 -13.84 58.24 18.79
C PRO A 50 -15.33 58.29 19.19
N GLY A 51 -15.79 57.31 19.96
CA GLY A 51 -17.11 57.34 20.58
C GLY A 51 -17.47 56.02 21.25
N PRO A 52 -18.39 56.02 22.23
CA PRO A 52 -18.99 54.78 22.68
C PRO A 52 -19.87 54.22 21.57
N ALA A 53 -19.71 52.93 21.27
CA ALA A 53 -20.48 52.22 20.28
C ALA A 53 -20.56 50.73 20.65
N ALA A 54 -21.64 50.07 20.24
CA ALA A 54 -21.86 48.65 20.48
C ALA A 54 -22.65 48.05 19.31
N SER A 55 -22.17 46.93 18.78
CA SER A 55 -22.87 46.09 17.81
C SER A 55 -22.74 44.63 18.23
N PRO A 56 -23.41 44.20 19.32
CA PRO A 56 -23.22 42.89 19.95
C PRO A 56 -23.82 41.72 19.15
N GLU A 57 -24.39 41.99 17.98
CA GLU A 57 -24.85 40.99 17.01
C GLU A 57 -23.92 40.96 15.77
N GLY A 58 -22.71 41.52 15.91
CA GLY A 58 -21.64 41.51 14.91
C GLY A 58 -21.90 42.38 13.68
N GLU A 59 -21.13 42.09 12.62
CA GLU A 59 -21.08 42.84 11.37
C GLU A 59 -22.44 43.04 10.69
N THR A 60 -23.28 41.99 10.66
CA THR A 60 -24.53 41.99 9.88
C THR A 60 -25.60 42.99 10.37
N THR A 61 -25.42 43.57 11.55
CA THR A 61 -26.36 44.48 12.20
C THR A 61 -25.77 45.87 12.45
N CYS A 62 -24.48 46.07 12.19
CA CYS A 62 -23.83 47.32 12.49
C CYS A 62 -24.15 48.41 11.47
N LEU A 63 -23.90 49.67 11.86
CA LEU A 63 -24.23 50.85 11.08
C LEU A 63 -22.95 51.64 10.81
N ASP A 64 -22.55 51.72 9.54
CA ASP A 64 -21.39 52.48 9.08
C ASP A 64 -21.37 53.91 9.64
N GLY A 65 -20.23 54.30 10.20
CA GLY A 65 -20.02 55.60 10.83
C GLY A 65 -20.76 55.82 12.15
N THR A 66 -21.41 54.78 12.69
CA THR A 66 -22.15 54.82 13.97
C THR A 66 -21.70 53.71 14.93
N THR A 67 -21.76 52.45 14.50
CA THR A 67 -21.30 51.26 15.25
C THR A 67 -20.30 50.39 14.48
N CYS A 68 -20.03 50.75 13.22
CA CYS A 68 -18.98 50.18 12.39
C CYS A 68 -18.17 51.28 11.71
N ASP A 69 -16.95 50.98 11.30
CA ASP A 69 -16.07 51.85 10.53
C ASP A 69 -15.48 51.14 9.32
N VAL A 70 -15.28 51.86 8.22
CA VAL A 70 -14.96 51.27 6.90
C VAL A 70 -13.70 51.91 6.32
N TYR A 71 -12.69 51.09 6.06
CA TYR A 71 -11.42 51.48 5.42
C TYR A 71 -11.19 50.66 4.14
N THR A 72 -11.12 51.30 2.97
CA THR A 72 -10.96 50.61 1.69
C THR A 72 -9.60 50.89 1.07
N PHE A 73 -8.77 49.85 0.90
CA PHE A 73 -7.48 49.97 0.23
C PHE A 73 -7.44 49.23 -1.10
N ARG A 74 -6.62 49.73 -2.02
CA ARG A 74 -6.28 49.05 -3.27
C ARG A 74 -4.89 48.44 -3.18
N VAL A 75 -4.68 47.30 -3.82
CA VAL A 75 -3.34 46.76 -4.09
C VAL A 75 -2.93 47.22 -5.48
N ALA A 76 -1.81 47.94 -5.59
CA ALA A 76 -1.30 48.39 -6.87
C ALA A 76 -0.94 47.21 -7.78
N ALA A 77 -1.07 47.36 -9.10
CA ALA A 77 -0.71 46.28 -10.03
C ALA A 77 0.77 45.84 -9.88
N GLY A 78 1.01 44.54 -9.93
CA GLY A 78 2.34 43.95 -9.71
C GLY A 78 2.29 42.46 -9.39
N ASP A 79 3.46 41.84 -9.26
CA ASP A 79 3.59 40.45 -8.82
C ASP A 79 3.68 40.39 -7.28
N TYR A 80 2.71 39.73 -6.67
CA TYR A 80 2.62 39.48 -5.22
C TYR A 80 2.70 37.99 -4.90
N THR A 81 3.26 37.17 -5.80
CA THR A 81 3.63 35.78 -5.52
C THR A 81 4.55 35.73 -4.29
N GLY A 82 4.21 34.89 -3.31
CA GLY A 82 4.91 34.84 -2.03
C GLY A 82 4.69 36.06 -1.11
N LYS A 83 3.64 36.88 -1.34
CA LYS A 83 3.27 38.02 -0.48
C LYS A 83 1.86 37.88 0.08
N ARG A 84 1.68 38.42 1.29
CA ARG A 84 0.39 38.49 1.99
C ARG A 84 0.18 39.86 2.62
N VAL A 85 -1.07 40.20 2.87
CA VAL A 85 -1.47 41.39 3.62
C VAL A 85 -1.66 40.99 5.08
N ARG A 86 -1.02 41.71 6.00
CA ARG A 86 -1.34 41.71 7.42
C ARG A 86 -2.24 42.91 7.70
N PHE A 87 -3.35 42.71 8.40
CA PHE A 87 -4.14 43.80 8.97
C PHE A 87 -4.03 43.76 10.49
N ARG A 88 -3.99 44.93 11.11
CA ARG A 88 -3.96 45.11 12.56
C ARG A 88 -4.73 46.36 12.94
N ILE A 89 -5.59 46.28 13.95
CA ILE A 89 -6.07 47.48 14.67
C ILE A 89 -5.57 47.41 16.13
N SER A 90 -5.46 48.55 16.80
CA SER A 90 -5.01 48.61 18.19
C SER A 90 -5.62 49.77 18.96
N TRP A 91 -5.88 49.58 20.24
CA TRP A 91 -6.52 50.56 21.14
C TRP A 91 -5.88 50.47 22.55
N GLN A 92 -6.23 51.37 23.47
CA GLN A 92 -5.54 51.48 24.76
C GLN A 92 -6.27 50.76 25.90
N THR A 93 -7.59 50.70 25.85
CA THR A 93 -8.46 50.26 26.94
C THR A 93 -8.75 48.78 26.81
N SER A 94 -8.19 47.97 27.71
CA SER A 94 -8.29 46.50 27.62
C SER A 94 -9.70 45.92 27.82
N VAL A 95 -10.73 46.75 28.07
CA VAL A 95 -12.13 46.33 28.18
C VAL A 95 -12.97 46.75 26.96
N ASN A 96 -12.38 47.46 25.99
CA ASN A 96 -12.99 47.67 24.70
C ASN A 96 -12.84 46.42 23.85
N ASP A 97 -13.85 46.17 23.03
CA ASP A 97 -13.99 44.99 22.20
C ASP A 97 -14.32 45.41 20.77
N TYR A 98 -13.50 44.97 19.82
CA TYR A 98 -13.58 45.31 18.40
C TYR A 98 -13.41 44.04 17.57
N ASP A 99 -14.28 43.83 16.59
CA ASP A 99 -14.06 42.82 15.56
C ASP A 99 -13.60 43.49 14.26
N VAL A 100 -12.86 42.76 13.44
CA VAL A 100 -12.41 43.16 12.13
C VAL A 100 -12.76 42.10 11.11
N TYR A 101 -13.42 42.51 10.04
CA TYR A 101 -13.72 41.71 8.86
C TYR A 101 -13.03 42.35 7.66
N VAL A 102 -12.53 41.54 6.73
CA VAL A 102 -11.87 42.02 5.51
C VAL A 102 -12.49 41.35 4.31
N HIS A 103 -13.06 42.16 3.42
CA HIS A 103 -13.79 41.70 2.25
C HIS A 103 -13.05 42.09 0.97
N GLN A 104 -13.16 41.26 -0.05
CA GLN A 104 -12.71 41.58 -1.39
C GLN A 104 -13.77 42.46 -2.10
N GLY A 105 -13.36 43.62 -2.59
CA GLY A 105 -14.25 44.60 -3.22
C GLY A 105 -14.89 45.56 -2.21
N THR A 106 -16.06 45.22 -1.70
CA THR A 106 -16.86 46.04 -0.75
C THR A 106 -17.25 45.21 0.48
N VAL A 107 -17.85 45.81 1.51
CA VAL A 107 -18.37 45.10 2.71
C VAL A 107 -19.39 43.98 2.40
N SER A 108 -19.95 43.93 1.18
CA SER A 108 -20.85 42.84 0.75
C SER A 108 -20.16 41.79 -0.13
N GLY A 109 -18.84 41.90 -0.32
CA GLY A 109 -18.04 40.95 -1.09
C GLY A 109 -17.62 39.73 -0.27
N PRO A 110 -16.93 38.76 -0.89
CA PRO A 110 -16.38 37.60 -0.19
C PRO A 110 -15.40 38.03 0.90
N GLU A 111 -15.55 37.47 2.10
CA GLU A 111 -14.58 37.66 3.17
C GLU A 111 -13.26 36.93 2.82
N VAL A 112 -12.14 37.60 3.05
CA VAL A 112 -10.78 37.07 2.87
C VAL A 112 -9.98 36.99 4.18
N GLY A 113 -10.47 37.59 5.26
CA GLY A 113 -9.88 37.46 6.60
C GLY A 113 -10.75 38.10 7.68
N ARG A 114 -10.60 37.64 8.93
CA ARG A 114 -11.29 38.16 10.11
C ARG A 114 -10.43 38.09 11.36
N SER A 115 -10.76 38.87 12.38
CA SER A 115 -10.19 38.79 13.73
C SER A 115 -11.21 39.36 14.72
N GLY A 116 -11.44 38.70 15.85
CA GLY A 116 -12.43 39.10 16.85
C GLY A 116 -12.12 38.45 18.20
N ASN A 117 -11.08 38.95 18.87
CA ASN A 117 -10.63 38.45 20.16
C ASN A 117 -11.31 39.27 21.25
N GLY A 118 -12.42 38.73 21.75
CA GLY A 118 -13.23 39.40 22.78
C GLY A 118 -12.44 39.85 24.01
N ALA A 119 -12.93 40.88 24.67
CA ALA A 119 -12.23 41.49 25.81
C ALA A 119 -11.92 40.46 26.94
N PRO A 120 -10.74 40.52 27.59
CA PRO A 120 -9.79 41.63 27.55
C PRO A 120 -8.71 41.54 26.46
N GLY A 121 -8.62 42.60 25.65
CA GLY A 121 -7.65 42.74 24.55
C GLY A 121 -7.37 44.20 24.20
N THR A 122 -6.30 44.47 23.44
CA THR A 122 -5.91 45.82 22.99
C THR A 122 -5.54 45.89 21.51
N PHE A 123 -5.76 44.81 20.76
CA PHE A 123 -5.55 44.75 19.32
C PHE A 123 -6.30 43.57 18.69
N GLU A 124 -6.65 43.73 17.43
CA GLU A 124 -6.98 42.64 16.51
C GLU A 124 -5.90 42.54 15.44
N GLU A 125 -5.55 41.32 15.01
CA GLU A 125 -4.54 41.10 13.98
C GLU A 125 -4.74 39.76 13.26
N ASN A 126 -4.76 39.78 11.92
CA ASN A 126 -4.67 38.57 11.11
C ASN A 126 -4.02 38.86 9.74
N THR A 127 -3.85 37.83 8.92
CA THR A 127 -3.26 37.92 7.57
C THR A 127 -4.09 37.20 6.53
N PHE A 128 -4.06 37.67 5.29
CA PHE A 128 -4.59 36.96 4.12
C PHE A 128 -3.61 37.04 2.94
N ASP A 129 -3.50 35.96 2.18
CA ASP A 129 -2.52 35.84 1.10
C ASP A 129 -2.99 36.56 -0.17
N LEU A 130 -2.06 37.26 -0.84
CA LEU A 130 -2.27 37.73 -2.22
C LEU A 130 -1.82 36.64 -3.18
N ASN A 131 -0.56 36.21 -3.04
CA ASN A 131 0.08 35.10 -3.75
C ASN A 131 -0.21 34.99 -5.27
N GLN A 132 -0.36 36.14 -5.95
CA GLN A 132 -0.75 36.20 -7.36
C GLN A 132 -0.24 37.48 -8.04
N VAL A 133 -0.34 37.54 -9.36
CA VAL A 133 -0.18 38.78 -10.12
C VAL A 133 -1.47 39.59 -10.03
N VAL A 134 -1.41 40.78 -9.44
CA VAL A 134 -2.54 41.70 -9.31
C VAL A 134 -2.60 42.62 -10.53
N VAL A 135 -3.78 42.72 -11.14
CA VAL A 135 -4.05 43.50 -12.37
C VAL A 135 -5.12 44.56 -12.05
N PRO A 136 -5.04 45.81 -12.56
CA PRO A 136 -5.99 46.86 -12.20
C PRO A 136 -7.44 46.46 -12.48
N GLY A 137 -8.33 46.73 -11.52
CA GLY A 137 -9.77 46.46 -11.64
C GLY A 137 -10.19 45.00 -11.51
N VAL A 138 -9.26 44.06 -11.26
CA VAL A 138 -9.56 42.65 -10.98
C VAL A 138 -8.90 42.25 -9.67
N ASN A 139 -9.71 41.93 -8.66
CA ASN A 139 -9.25 41.48 -7.33
C ASN A 139 -8.30 42.48 -6.62
N ASP A 140 -8.30 43.75 -7.04
CA ASP A 140 -7.32 44.77 -6.64
C ASP A 140 -7.79 45.64 -5.45
N THR A 141 -8.98 45.41 -4.92
CA THR A 141 -9.64 46.25 -3.92
C THR A 141 -10.08 45.41 -2.73
N TYR A 142 -9.83 45.91 -1.53
CA TYR A 142 -10.17 45.27 -0.27
C TYR A 142 -10.76 46.28 0.71
N THR A 143 -11.79 45.89 1.44
CA THR A 143 -12.44 46.71 2.45
C THR A 143 -12.29 46.05 3.81
N VAL A 144 -11.64 46.77 4.73
CA VAL A 144 -11.58 46.44 6.16
C VAL A 144 -12.80 47.09 6.82
N HIS A 145 -13.57 46.29 7.53
CA HIS A 145 -14.78 46.67 8.23
C HIS A 145 -14.58 46.38 9.73
N VAL A 146 -14.56 47.45 10.53
CA VAL A 146 -14.23 47.38 11.96
C VAL A 146 -15.52 47.56 12.76
N VAL A 147 -15.97 46.50 13.40
CA VAL A 147 -17.17 46.47 14.24
C VAL A 147 -16.79 46.89 15.66
N TYR A 148 -17.50 47.88 16.21
CA TYR A 148 -17.34 48.28 17.60
C TYR A 148 -18.24 47.36 18.43
N TRP A 149 -17.79 46.13 18.73
CA TRP A 149 -18.61 45.11 19.40
C TRP A 149 -19.11 45.61 20.76
N THR A 150 -18.21 46.12 21.60
CA THR A 150 -18.53 46.87 22.83
C THR A 150 -17.39 47.83 23.18
N VAL A 151 -17.58 49.13 22.95
CA VAL A 151 -16.52 50.14 23.04
C VAL A 151 -16.97 51.33 23.90
N GLY A 152 -16.10 51.76 24.81
CA GLY A 152 -16.29 52.95 25.65
C GLY A 152 -15.90 54.28 24.98
N PRO A 153 -16.23 55.43 25.59
CA PRO A 153 -15.88 56.73 25.04
C PRO A 153 -14.36 57.00 25.12
N LEU A 154 -13.84 57.75 24.14
CA LEU A 154 -12.50 58.38 24.11
C LEU A 154 -11.27 57.51 23.76
N ASP A 155 -11.44 56.25 23.34
CA ASP A 155 -10.32 55.38 22.91
C ASP A 155 -10.51 54.87 21.47
N PRO A 156 -10.25 55.71 20.43
CA PRO A 156 -10.36 55.29 19.04
C PRO A 156 -9.23 54.34 18.63
N TYR A 157 -9.59 53.27 17.92
CA TYR A 157 -8.60 52.34 17.39
C TYR A 157 -7.66 52.99 16.35
N LYS A 158 -6.44 52.45 16.25
CA LYS A 158 -5.41 52.75 15.25
C LYS A 158 -5.23 51.57 14.33
N GLY A 159 -5.62 51.72 13.07
CA GLY A 159 -5.56 50.69 12.04
C GLY A 159 -4.29 50.74 11.19
N GLN A 160 -3.86 49.57 10.74
CA GLN A 160 -2.71 49.34 9.88
C GLN A 160 -2.99 48.16 8.94
N VAL A 161 -2.62 48.31 7.67
CA VAL A 161 -2.44 47.19 6.74
C VAL A 161 -1.03 47.23 6.17
N SER A 162 -0.38 46.08 6.05
CA SER A 162 1.00 45.99 5.54
C SER A 162 1.22 44.76 4.65
N LEU A 163 2.20 44.86 3.76
CA LEU A 163 2.69 43.74 2.96
C LEU A 163 3.85 43.08 3.69
N GLU A 164 3.74 41.77 3.88
CA GLU A 164 4.87 40.93 4.30
C GLU A 164 5.08 39.78 3.31
N ALA A 165 6.25 39.14 3.39
CA ALA A 165 6.43 37.86 2.72
C ALA A 165 5.53 36.82 3.40
N ILE A 166 4.91 35.94 2.60
CA ILE A 166 4.41 34.67 3.13
C ILE A 166 5.63 33.97 3.73
N PRO A 167 5.62 33.65 5.05
CA PRO A 167 6.72 32.90 5.64
C PRO A 167 6.92 31.61 4.85
N PRO A 168 8.16 31.21 4.52
CA PRO A 168 8.38 29.94 3.83
C PRO A 168 7.75 28.84 4.69
N SER A 169 6.77 28.14 4.13
CA SER A 169 6.15 27.01 4.81
C SER A 169 7.27 26.09 5.29
N PRO A 170 7.31 25.71 6.57
CA PRO A 170 8.32 24.78 7.03
C PRO A 170 8.23 23.51 6.18
N THR A 171 9.38 22.95 5.83
CA THR A 171 9.51 21.70 5.08
C THR A 171 10.43 20.76 5.85
N ARG A 172 10.29 19.46 5.57
CA ARG A 172 11.24 18.44 6.03
C ARG A 172 11.90 17.84 4.80
N THR A 173 13.21 17.66 4.86
CA THR A 173 14.00 17.20 3.71
C THR A 173 14.98 16.14 4.18
N ALA A 174 14.85 14.94 3.64
CA ALA A 174 15.73 13.83 3.95
C ALA A 174 17.12 13.98 3.34
N THR A 175 18.14 13.44 4.03
CA THR A 175 19.48 13.19 3.47
C THR A 175 19.63 11.71 3.18
N PHE A 176 20.02 11.33 1.96
CA PHE A 176 20.08 9.92 1.54
C PHE A 176 21.50 9.35 1.53
N VAL A 177 21.66 8.16 2.08
CA VAL A 177 22.81 7.27 1.91
C VAL A 177 22.33 6.05 1.14
N LYS A 178 23.02 5.65 0.06
CA LYS A 178 22.56 4.59 -0.84
C LYS A 178 23.54 3.43 -1.01
N GLY A 179 22.97 2.25 -1.28
CA GLY A 179 23.71 1.06 -1.70
C GLY A 179 24.70 0.58 -0.63
N PRO A 180 25.90 0.08 -1.00
CA PRO A 180 26.85 -0.50 -0.05
C PRO A 180 27.29 0.41 1.11
N LYS A 181 27.11 1.74 0.99
CA LYS A 181 27.45 2.71 2.05
C LYS A 181 26.48 2.68 3.24
N THR A 182 25.29 2.11 3.07
CA THR A 182 24.32 1.93 4.17
C THR A 182 24.77 0.90 5.20
N GLY A 183 25.61 -0.05 4.80
CA GLY A 183 25.92 -1.25 5.58
C GLY A 183 24.79 -2.30 5.60
N ILE A 184 23.60 -1.96 5.07
CA ILE A 184 22.43 -2.84 5.04
C ILE A 184 22.66 -3.95 4.00
N LYS A 185 22.31 -5.19 4.36
CA LYS A 185 22.29 -6.34 3.46
C LYS A 185 21.13 -7.25 3.79
N PHE A 186 20.49 -7.78 2.75
CA PHE A 186 19.50 -8.83 2.85
C PHE A 186 20.13 -10.19 2.51
N SER A 187 19.47 -11.28 2.93
CA SER A 187 19.67 -12.62 2.38
C SER A 187 19.28 -12.66 0.92
N ARG A 188 19.53 -13.79 0.25
CA ARG A 188 18.79 -14.10 -0.98
C ARG A 188 17.29 -14.09 -0.70
N SER A 189 16.53 -13.70 -1.71
CA SER A 189 15.09 -13.91 -1.70
C SER A 189 14.82 -15.42 -1.82
N ARG A 190 13.85 -15.93 -1.05
CA ARG A 190 13.47 -17.35 -1.05
C ARG A 190 12.04 -17.52 -1.53
N PRO A 191 11.77 -18.41 -2.50
CA PRO A 191 10.39 -18.79 -2.82
C PRO A 191 9.79 -19.52 -1.63
N LEU A 192 8.55 -19.17 -1.30
CA LEU A 192 7.71 -19.93 -0.40
C LEU A 192 6.88 -20.89 -1.25
N TYR A 193 6.82 -22.14 -0.81
CA TYR A 193 6.17 -23.25 -1.51
C TYR A 193 5.05 -23.78 -0.64
N ALA A 194 3.84 -23.88 -1.18
CA ALA A 194 2.73 -24.62 -0.56
C ALA A 194 2.18 -25.65 -1.56
N THR A 195 1.93 -26.86 -1.08
CA THR A 195 1.46 -27.97 -1.92
C THR A 195 0.16 -27.58 -2.62
N GLY A 196 0.13 -27.77 -3.94
CA GLY A 196 -1.03 -27.43 -4.75
C GLY A 196 -1.42 -25.94 -4.73
N ALA A 197 -0.49 -25.04 -4.42
CA ALA A 197 -0.74 -23.60 -4.61
C ALA A 197 -0.38 -23.19 -6.04
N GLY A 198 -1.40 -22.89 -6.85
CA GLY A 198 -1.21 -22.40 -8.24
C GLY A 198 -0.96 -20.89 -8.32
N GLN A 199 -1.12 -20.21 -7.18
CA GLN A 199 -0.65 -18.88 -6.83
C GLN A 199 -0.70 -18.82 -5.30
N ASP A 200 0.17 -18.04 -4.68
CA ASP A 200 0.11 -17.70 -3.26
C ASP A 200 0.54 -16.24 -3.07
N VAL A 201 -0.33 -15.30 -3.42
CA VAL A 201 0.00 -13.87 -3.56
C VAL A 201 -0.31 -13.08 -2.28
N GLU A 202 -0.08 -11.76 -2.30
CA GLU A 202 -0.49 -10.85 -1.22
C GLU A 202 -0.02 -11.26 0.20
N PRO A 203 1.29 -11.34 0.45
CA PRO A 203 1.77 -11.89 1.72
C PRO A 203 1.75 -10.90 2.89
N SER A 204 1.14 -11.34 3.99
CA SER A 204 1.31 -10.76 5.33
C SER A 204 2.64 -11.24 5.94
N ALA A 205 3.20 -10.44 6.84
CA ALA A 205 4.44 -10.71 7.56
C ALA A 205 4.33 -10.25 9.02
N ARG A 206 4.71 -11.13 9.95
CA ARG A 206 4.82 -10.82 11.39
C ARG A 206 6.00 -11.57 12.01
N VAL A 207 6.67 -10.99 12.99
CA VAL A 207 7.67 -11.69 13.82
C VAL A 207 7.30 -11.48 15.28
N ASP A 208 7.21 -12.57 16.05
CA ASP A 208 6.89 -12.49 17.48
C ASP A 208 8.13 -12.13 18.32
N PHE A 209 7.93 -11.76 19.60
CA PHE A 209 9.03 -11.38 20.49
C PHE A 209 10.02 -12.51 20.79
N LYS A 210 9.68 -13.77 20.48
CA LYS A 210 10.60 -14.91 20.56
C LYS A 210 11.42 -15.10 19.30
N GLY A 211 11.07 -14.45 18.19
CA GLY A 211 11.73 -14.57 16.90
C GLY A 211 11.09 -15.59 15.95
N ASN A 212 9.89 -16.11 16.20
CA ASN A 212 9.20 -16.86 15.14
C ASN A 212 8.70 -15.84 14.10
N ALA A 213 9.20 -15.96 12.88
CA ALA A 213 8.78 -15.14 11.75
C ALA A 213 7.77 -15.92 10.90
N TYR A 214 6.62 -15.31 10.66
CA TYR A 214 5.52 -15.87 9.89
C TYR A 214 5.33 -15.07 8.61
N ALA A 215 5.12 -15.78 7.50
CA ALA A 215 4.59 -15.23 6.25
C ALA A 215 3.26 -15.91 5.94
N GLY A 216 2.30 -15.17 5.40
CA GLY A 216 1.07 -15.72 4.81
C GLY A 216 1.05 -15.55 3.28
N GLY A 217 0.11 -16.19 2.58
CA GLY A 217 -0.18 -15.92 1.16
C GLY A 217 -1.61 -16.35 0.78
N ILE A 218 -2.32 -15.59 -0.07
CA ILE A 218 -3.68 -15.94 -0.55
C ILE A 218 -3.58 -16.83 -1.79
N ARG A 219 -4.32 -17.94 -1.82
CA ARG A 219 -4.55 -18.72 -3.06
C ARG A 219 -5.64 -18.11 -3.93
N GLY A 220 -6.45 -17.21 -3.38
CA GLY A 220 -7.64 -16.61 -3.98
C GLY A 220 -8.93 -17.20 -3.39
N LEU A 221 -10.06 -16.54 -3.66
CA LEU A 221 -11.38 -16.93 -3.13
C LEU A 221 -11.68 -18.42 -3.33
N THR A 222 -12.12 -19.09 -2.25
CA THR A 222 -12.32 -20.55 -2.09
C THR A 222 -11.06 -21.42 -2.14
N GLY A 223 -9.90 -20.86 -2.47
CA GLY A 223 -8.60 -21.53 -2.37
C GLY A 223 -7.93 -21.39 -1.00
N GLY A 224 -8.40 -20.47 -0.15
CA GLY A 224 -7.84 -20.26 1.19
C GLY A 224 -6.51 -19.51 1.23
N ASN A 225 -5.85 -19.61 2.38
CA ASN A 225 -4.57 -18.98 2.69
C ASN A 225 -3.53 -20.01 3.09
N ASP A 226 -2.25 -19.71 2.86
CA ASP A 226 -1.10 -20.49 3.32
C ASP A 226 -0.34 -19.76 4.43
N ILE A 227 0.35 -20.50 5.30
CA ILE A 227 1.31 -19.94 6.27
C ILE A 227 2.65 -20.66 6.20
N TRP A 228 3.74 -19.91 6.37
CA TRP A 228 5.11 -20.41 6.56
C TRP A 228 5.73 -19.82 7.83
N ARG A 229 6.65 -20.56 8.47
CA ARG A 229 7.39 -20.13 9.67
C ARG A 229 8.90 -20.30 9.54
N PHE A 230 9.64 -19.32 10.04
CA PHE A 230 11.10 -19.33 10.24
C PHE A 230 11.45 -19.00 11.70
N ASP A 231 12.68 -19.34 12.09
CA ASP A 231 13.22 -19.05 13.42
C ASP A 231 14.34 -18.00 13.33
N LEU A 232 14.01 -16.75 13.65
CA LEU A 232 14.93 -15.62 13.67
C LEU A 232 15.45 -15.32 15.09
N ASN A 233 15.39 -16.27 16.02
CA ASN A 233 15.98 -16.09 17.35
C ASN A 233 17.49 -16.41 17.34
N PRO A 234 18.40 -15.42 17.51
CA PRO A 234 19.85 -15.67 17.46
C PRO A 234 20.39 -16.56 18.60
N ASN A 235 19.56 -16.89 19.61
CA ASN A 235 19.90 -17.79 20.70
C ASN A 235 19.29 -19.21 20.53
N SER A 236 18.48 -19.43 19.49
CA SER A 236 17.84 -20.72 19.24
C SER A 236 18.81 -21.70 18.55
N PRO A 237 18.76 -23.01 18.87
CA PRO A 237 19.49 -24.03 18.13
C PRO A 237 19.02 -24.19 16.67
N THR A 238 17.83 -23.68 16.33
CA THR A 238 17.24 -23.74 14.97
C THR A 238 17.27 -22.40 14.23
N PHE A 239 18.08 -21.43 14.70
CA PHE A 239 18.21 -20.10 14.09
C PHE A 239 18.54 -20.15 12.59
N ASP A 240 17.62 -19.62 11.78
CA ASP A 240 17.65 -19.61 10.31
C ASP A 240 17.61 -18.18 9.74
N PRO A 241 18.68 -17.38 9.93
CA PRO A 241 18.73 -15.99 9.46
C PRO A 241 18.79 -15.84 7.93
N TYR A 242 18.85 -16.94 7.19
CA TYR A 242 18.93 -16.98 5.73
C TYR A 242 17.72 -17.66 5.07
N LEU A 243 16.67 -17.94 5.87
CA LEU A 243 15.40 -18.50 5.45
C LEU A 243 15.57 -19.83 4.67
N THR A 244 16.57 -20.61 5.06
CA THR A 244 16.94 -21.89 4.44
C THR A 244 15.89 -22.98 4.63
N ALA A 245 14.99 -22.85 5.61
CA ALA A 245 13.83 -23.72 5.75
C ALA A 245 12.83 -23.61 4.57
N ALA A 246 12.91 -22.56 3.75
CA ALA A 246 12.13 -22.42 2.52
C ALA A 246 12.70 -23.27 1.36
N ALA A 247 13.91 -23.80 1.49
CA ALA A 247 14.49 -24.70 0.51
C ALA A 247 13.81 -26.08 0.61
N ILE A 248 12.72 -26.24 -0.15
CA ILE A 248 12.04 -27.51 -0.37
C ILE A 248 13.00 -28.53 -0.99
N THR A 249 12.92 -29.78 -0.54
CA THR A 249 13.69 -30.90 -1.10
C THR A 249 12.76 -31.98 -1.61
N PHE A 250 12.90 -32.37 -2.88
CA PHE A 250 12.13 -33.43 -3.51
C PHE A 250 12.96 -34.70 -3.68
N ASP A 251 12.33 -35.87 -3.54
CA ASP A 251 12.81 -37.11 -4.16
C ASP A 251 12.40 -37.18 -5.65
N LEU A 252 12.92 -38.16 -6.39
CA LEU A 252 12.62 -38.32 -7.83
C LEU A 252 11.17 -38.77 -8.11
N ASP A 253 10.41 -39.15 -7.08
CA ASP A 253 9.00 -39.50 -7.17
C ASP A 253 8.09 -38.29 -6.85
N GLY A 254 8.64 -37.08 -6.68
CA GLY A 254 7.88 -35.86 -6.33
C GLY A 254 7.48 -35.74 -4.87
N ARG A 255 8.04 -36.55 -3.95
CA ARG A 255 7.76 -36.38 -2.51
C ARG A 255 8.61 -35.26 -1.94
N ALA A 256 7.94 -34.22 -1.46
CA ALA A 256 8.59 -33.06 -0.88
C ALA A 256 8.77 -33.17 0.64
N HIS A 257 9.87 -32.59 1.13
CA HIS A 257 10.01 -32.15 2.52
C HIS A 257 10.17 -30.63 2.54
N ASN A 258 9.22 -29.94 3.18
CA ASN A 258 9.16 -28.49 3.29
C ASN A 258 8.98 -28.08 4.75
N PRO A 259 10.06 -27.80 5.49
CA PRO A 259 9.98 -27.56 6.93
C PRO A 259 9.43 -26.17 7.30
N SER A 260 9.44 -25.22 6.36
CA SER A 260 8.88 -23.88 6.59
C SER A 260 7.36 -23.84 6.50
N TYR A 261 6.73 -24.64 5.64
CA TYR A 261 5.28 -24.63 5.44
C TYR A 261 4.52 -25.14 6.68
N LYS A 262 3.41 -24.47 7.00
CA LYS A 262 2.58 -24.67 8.19
C LYS A 262 1.11 -24.96 7.85
N GLY A 263 0.85 -25.39 6.62
CA GLY A 263 -0.50 -25.71 6.15
C GLY A 263 -1.36 -24.46 5.90
N GLN A 264 -2.61 -24.71 5.52
CA GLN A 264 -3.63 -23.68 5.42
C GLN A 264 -4.36 -23.51 6.77
N PRO A 265 -4.32 -22.34 7.44
CA PRO A 265 -5.11 -22.08 8.64
C PRO A 265 -6.62 -22.25 8.40
N ASP A 266 -7.12 -21.90 7.21
CA ASP A 266 -8.54 -21.77 6.88
C ASP A 266 -9.11 -22.91 6.02
N ALA A 267 -8.35 -23.99 5.79
CA ALA A 267 -8.84 -25.19 5.08
C ALA A 267 -10.19 -25.72 5.62
N ILE A 268 -11.07 -26.13 4.69
CA ILE A 268 -12.41 -26.66 4.96
C ILE A 268 -12.32 -28.03 5.67
N ASN A 269 -11.41 -28.89 5.24
CA ASN A 269 -11.19 -30.22 5.81
C ASN A 269 -9.71 -30.46 6.14
N PRO A 270 -9.19 -29.93 7.27
CA PRO A 270 -7.77 -29.96 7.59
C PRO A 270 -7.17 -31.35 7.87
N ASN A 271 -8.00 -32.40 7.87
CA ASN A 271 -7.55 -33.79 8.04
C ASN A 271 -7.48 -34.56 6.71
N ASP A 272 -7.89 -33.94 5.60
CA ASP A 272 -7.86 -34.52 4.26
C ASP A 272 -6.93 -33.68 3.37
N GLY A 273 -5.74 -34.22 3.11
CA GLY A 273 -4.73 -33.55 2.27
C GLY A 273 -5.15 -33.37 0.81
N SER A 274 -6.24 -34.00 0.36
CA SER A 274 -6.78 -33.84 -1.00
C SER A 274 -7.73 -32.64 -1.15
N GLU A 275 -8.16 -32.03 -0.04
CA GLU A 275 -9.00 -30.84 -0.03
C GLU A 275 -8.17 -29.56 0.15
N LEU A 276 -7.94 -28.84 -0.94
CA LEU A 276 -7.30 -27.52 -0.93
C LEU A 276 -8.23 -26.35 -0.63
N GLY A 277 -9.52 -26.60 -0.50
CA GLY A 277 -10.50 -25.53 -0.32
C GLY A 277 -10.31 -24.85 1.03
N GLY A 278 -10.17 -23.52 1.03
CA GLY A 278 -10.27 -22.71 2.24
C GLY A 278 -11.66 -22.09 2.38
N ASP A 279 -12.04 -21.74 3.61
CA ASP A 279 -13.29 -21.04 3.86
C ASP A 279 -13.31 -19.62 3.23
N GLY A 280 -12.14 -18.98 3.09
CA GLY A 280 -11.97 -17.64 2.52
C GLY A 280 -11.02 -17.58 1.31
N GLY A 281 -9.86 -16.94 1.48
CA GLY A 281 -8.84 -16.73 0.44
C GLY A 281 -8.99 -15.43 -0.36
N GLY A 282 -9.93 -14.55 0.01
CA GLY A 282 -10.07 -13.24 -0.65
C GLY A 282 -8.95 -12.26 -0.30
N ASP A 283 -8.62 -12.20 0.98
CA ASP A 283 -7.58 -11.37 1.62
C ASP A 283 -7.13 -12.08 2.92
N LEU A 284 -5.91 -11.80 3.37
CA LEU A 284 -5.40 -12.25 4.66
C LEU A 284 -4.63 -11.14 5.40
N ASP A 285 -4.63 -11.22 6.74
CA ASP A 285 -3.59 -10.60 7.57
C ASP A 285 -3.27 -11.55 8.73
N LEU A 286 -2.11 -11.37 9.35
CA LEU A 286 -1.62 -12.11 10.50
C LEU A 286 -1.34 -11.14 11.65
N ALA A 287 -1.43 -11.59 12.89
CA ALA A 287 -0.95 -10.83 14.04
C ALA A 287 -0.35 -11.76 15.11
N VAL A 288 0.59 -11.26 15.91
CA VAL A 288 1.31 -12.07 16.92
C VAL A 288 1.36 -11.39 18.28
N GLY A 289 1.25 -12.18 19.35
CA GLY A 289 1.32 -11.67 20.72
C GLY A 289 2.70 -11.06 21.07
N PHE A 290 2.69 -9.90 21.72
CA PHE A 290 3.87 -9.19 22.23
C PHE A 290 4.40 -9.72 23.57
N LYS A 291 3.70 -10.67 24.19
CA LYS A 291 4.06 -11.39 25.42
C LYS A 291 3.34 -12.75 25.45
N PRO A 292 3.71 -13.69 26.36
CA PRO A 292 2.96 -14.92 26.54
C PRO A 292 1.48 -14.66 26.92
N PRO A 293 0.57 -15.61 26.63
CA PRO A 293 -0.84 -15.50 27.00
C PRO A 293 -1.05 -15.28 28.51
N ALA A 294 -2.16 -14.66 28.89
CA ALA A 294 -2.51 -14.40 30.28
C ALA A 294 -2.60 -15.69 31.10
N GLY A 295 -1.73 -15.82 32.10
CA GLY A 295 -1.65 -17.01 32.96
C GLY A 295 -0.81 -18.16 32.40
N ALA A 296 -0.27 -18.04 31.18
CA ALA A 296 0.71 -18.97 30.65
C ALA A 296 2.09 -18.79 31.33
N ALA A 297 2.99 -19.75 31.11
CA ALA A 297 4.36 -19.65 31.63
C ALA A 297 5.16 -18.59 30.82
N PRO A 298 6.20 -17.95 31.40
CA PRO A 298 6.99 -16.93 30.71
C PRO A 298 7.68 -17.42 29.42
N ASP A 299 7.85 -18.74 29.29
CA ASP A 299 8.44 -19.45 28.15
C ASP A 299 7.40 -20.13 27.25
N SER A 300 6.09 -19.98 27.50
CA SER A 300 5.04 -20.44 26.59
C SER A 300 5.08 -19.69 25.25
N ASP A 301 4.64 -20.33 24.18
CA ASP A 301 4.68 -19.74 22.84
C ASP A 301 3.64 -18.61 22.68
N PRO A 302 3.94 -17.57 21.88
CA PRO A 302 3.00 -16.48 21.63
C PRO A 302 1.84 -16.97 20.78
N LEU A 303 0.67 -16.35 20.93
CA LEU A 303 -0.45 -16.62 20.02
C LEU A 303 -0.14 -16.01 18.65
N LEU A 304 -0.45 -16.77 17.61
CA LEU A 304 -0.60 -16.29 16.24
C LEU A 304 -2.10 -16.23 15.94
N ALA A 305 -2.58 -15.05 15.56
CA ALA A 305 -3.90 -14.88 14.96
C ALA A 305 -3.75 -14.80 13.44
N ALA A 306 -4.69 -15.40 12.72
CA ALA A 306 -4.85 -15.28 11.29
C ALA A 306 -6.32 -14.98 10.95
N SER A 307 -6.53 -14.42 9.77
CA SER A 307 -7.87 -14.13 9.24
C SER A 307 -7.94 -14.40 7.74
N SER A 308 -9.13 -14.76 7.26
CA SER A 308 -9.41 -14.97 5.85
C SER A 308 -10.69 -14.24 5.45
N LEU A 309 -10.68 -13.48 4.36
CA LEU A 309 -11.89 -12.84 3.84
C LEU A 309 -12.75 -13.89 3.13
N VAL A 310 -13.97 -14.09 3.66
CA VAL A 310 -14.98 -15.02 3.17
C VAL A 310 -16.28 -14.26 2.88
N ALA A 311 -16.52 -13.96 1.60
CA ALA A 311 -17.81 -13.48 1.07
C ALA A 311 -18.55 -12.46 1.98
N ALA A 312 -17.93 -11.32 2.21
CA ALA A 312 -18.40 -10.23 3.08
C ALA A 312 -18.47 -10.56 4.59
N ASN A 313 -17.67 -11.52 5.07
CA ASN A 313 -17.40 -11.80 6.47
C ASN A 313 -15.90 -12.17 6.60
N VAL A 314 -15.40 -12.30 7.83
CA VAL A 314 -14.01 -12.67 8.11
C VAL A 314 -14.02 -13.95 8.94
N SER A 315 -13.50 -15.03 8.38
CA SER A 315 -13.15 -16.23 9.15
C SER A 315 -11.87 -15.94 9.93
N SER A 316 -11.70 -16.65 11.04
CA SER A 316 -10.62 -16.37 11.98
C SER A 316 -10.05 -17.64 12.56
N GLN A 317 -8.73 -17.63 12.74
CA GLN A 317 -7.97 -18.79 13.17
C GLN A 317 -6.90 -18.36 14.17
N ARG A 318 -6.52 -19.28 15.06
CA ARG A 318 -5.52 -19.04 16.09
C ARG A 318 -4.64 -20.26 16.31
N SER A 319 -3.33 -20.06 16.36
CA SER A 319 -2.38 -21.06 16.83
C SER A 319 -1.78 -20.64 18.18
N SER A 320 -1.52 -21.62 19.04
CA SER A 320 -0.80 -21.46 20.32
C SER A 320 0.53 -22.23 20.37
N ASP A 321 0.93 -22.83 19.25
CA ASP A 321 2.05 -23.77 19.14
C ASP A 321 2.97 -23.48 17.94
N ARG A 322 3.00 -22.21 17.49
CA ARG A 322 3.82 -21.69 16.38
C ARG A 322 3.40 -22.22 15.01
N ALA A 323 2.10 -22.15 14.74
CA ALA A 323 1.44 -22.54 13.49
C ALA A 323 1.51 -24.04 13.18
N GLU A 324 1.74 -24.91 14.18
CA GLU A 324 1.72 -26.36 13.95
C GLU A 324 0.28 -26.91 14.05
N ASN A 325 -0.61 -26.29 14.83
CA ASN A 325 -2.06 -26.54 14.87
C ASN A 325 -2.87 -25.23 14.95
N TYR A 326 -4.16 -25.30 14.58
CA TYR A 326 -5.06 -24.15 14.52
C TYR A 326 -6.43 -24.42 15.16
N ASP A 327 -6.84 -23.58 16.11
CA ASP A 327 -8.25 -23.35 16.41
C ASP A 327 -8.88 -22.54 15.26
N ARG A 328 -10.12 -22.88 14.86
CA ARG A 328 -10.78 -22.28 13.68
C ARG A 328 -12.20 -21.81 13.99
N ASN A 329 -12.56 -20.65 13.46
CA ASN A 329 -13.90 -20.09 13.43
C ASN A 329 -14.28 -19.81 11.95
N PRO A 330 -14.60 -20.86 11.17
CA PRO A 330 -14.72 -20.77 9.71
C PRO A 330 -15.96 -20.01 9.25
N ALA A 331 -17.02 -19.97 10.07
CA ALA A 331 -18.21 -19.19 9.79
C ALA A 331 -17.97 -17.67 9.92
N GLY A 332 -16.90 -17.26 10.60
CA GLY A 332 -16.71 -15.90 11.08
C GLY A 332 -17.79 -15.46 12.07
N ASN A 333 -17.57 -14.32 12.74
CA ASN A 333 -18.60 -13.72 13.61
C ASN A 333 -18.64 -12.19 13.56
N THR A 334 -18.12 -11.58 12.48
CA THR A 334 -18.31 -10.14 12.26
C THR A 334 -19.79 -9.82 12.03
N THR A 335 -20.27 -8.71 12.58
CA THR A 335 -21.69 -8.31 12.50
C THR A 335 -21.98 -7.30 11.41
N VAL A 336 -20.95 -6.88 10.66
CA VAL A 336 -21.04 -5.88 9.58
C VAL A 336 -20.39 -6.47 8.34
N PRO A 337 -21.09 -6.49 7.18
CA PRO A 337 -20.53 -7.08 5.97
C PRO A 337 -19.24 -6.38 5.52
N VAL A 338 -18.15 -7.14 5.42
CA VAL A 338 -16.82 -6.66 5.05
C VAL A 338 -16.71 -6.47 3.53
N ASP A 339 -15.98 -5.45 3.09
CA ASP A 339 -15.79 -5.16 1.66
C ASP A 339 -14.55 -5.86 1.10
N ASP A 340 -13.40 -5.36 1.53
CA ASP A 340 -12.09 -5.49 0.91
C ASP A 340 -11.08 -5.08 2.00
N ARG A 341 -10.14 -5.98 2.28
CA ARG A 341 -9.17 -5.97 3.38
C ARG A 341 -9.68 -5.91 4.82
N GLN A 342 -9.21 -6.88 5.59
CA GLN A 342 -9.15 -6.88 7.05
C GLN A 342 -7.69 -6.76 7.55
N TRP A 343 -7.51 -6.15 8.71
CA TRP A 343 -6.21 -5.90 9.33
C TRP A 343 -6.22 -6.31 10.80
N GLN A 344 -5.14 -6.96 11.26
CA GLN A 344 -5.03 -7.46 12.63
C GLN A 344 -3.79 -6.90 13.35
N GLU A 345 -3.99 -6.52 14.62
CA GLU A 345 -2.88 -6.22 15.54
C GLU A 345 -3.21 -6.67 16.97
N PHE A 346 -2.20 -7.16 17.69
CA PHE A 346 -2.34 -7.61 19.08
C PHE A 346 -2.24 -6.44 20.08
N LEU A 347 -2.91 -6.58 21.22
CA LEU A 347 -2.61 -5.85 22.44
C LEU A 347 -2.19 -6.84 23.54
N GLY A 348 -0.92 -6.83 23.89
CA GLY A 348 -0.36 -7.80 24.82
C GLY A 348 -0.26 -9.19 24.22
N GLY A 349 -0.80 -10.21 24.90
CA GLY A 349 -0.67 -11.62 24.51
C GLY A 349 -1.98 -12.30 24.09
N ASP A 350 -3.12 -11.61 24.23
CA ASP A 350 -4.45 -12.22 24.25
C ASP A 350 -5.52 -11.43 23.48
N ALA A 351 -5.44 -10.09 23.50
CA ALA A 351 -6.42 -9.26 22.82
C ALA A 351 -5.97 -8.97 21.38
N VAL A 352 -6.88 -9.04 20.42
CA VAL A 352 -6.61 -8.77 19.00
C VAL A 352 -7.65 -7.79 18.48
N TYR A 353 -7.21 -6.72 17.84
CA TYR A 353 -8.11 -5.81 17.13
C TYR A 353 -8.17 -6.18 15.66
N LEU A 354 -9.37 -6.09 15.08
CA LEU A 354 -9.65 -6.35 13.66
C LEU A 354 -10.25 -5.08 13.05
N GLY A 355 -9.57 -4.47 12.08
CA GLY A 355 -10.01 -3.27 11.36
C GLY A 355 -10.36 -3.58 9.90
N TYR A 356 -11.49 -3.07 9.38
CA TYR A 356 -11.93 -3.28 8.00
C TYR A 356 -12.91 -2.19 7.50
N ARG A 357 -13.25 -2.22 6.20
CA ARG A 357 -14.30 -1.38 5.57
C ARG A 357 -15.59 -2.16 5.31
N GLU A 358 -16.75 -1.51 5.40
CA GLU A 358 -18.05 -2.12 5.05
C GLU A 358 -18.34 -2.17 3.53
N PHE A 359 -18.95 -3.26 3.06
CA PHE A 359 -19.26 -3.54 1.65
C PHE A 359 -20.24 -2.55 0.98
N THR A 360 -21.08 -1.87 1.78
CA THR A 360 -22.28 -1.18 1.24
C THR A 360 -22.11 0.31 0.96
N GLY A 361 -20.93 0.88 1.19
CA GLY A 361 -20.71 2.33 1.11
C GLY A 361 -20.05 2.79 -0.19
N LEU A 362 -20.65 3.79 -0.86
CA LEU A 362 -19.92 4.64 -1.81
C LEU A 362 -18.79 5.37 -1.07
N GLN A 363 -17.67 5.71 -1.74
CA GLN A 363 -16.48 6.36 -1.15
C GLN A 363 -16.76 7.50 -0.16
N ALA A 364 -17.78 8.34 -0.39
CA ALA A 364 -18.12 9.45 0.51
C ALA A 364 -18.87 9.03 1.80
N THR A 365 -19.35 7.78 1.86
CA THR A 365 -20.19 7.24 2.93
C THR A 365 -19.70 5.93 3.52
N SER A 366 -18.68 5.29 2.93
CA SER A 366 -18.08 4.05 3.44
C SER A 366 -17.63 4.22 4.89
N LYS A 367 -18.07 3.32 5.77
CA LYS A 367 -17.62 3.30 7.17
C LYS A 367 -16.52 2.27 7.36
N TYR A 368 -15.59 2.64 8.24
CA TYR A 368 -14.51 1.80 8.73
C TYR A 368 -14.87 1.31 10.13
N TYR A 369 -14.72 0.02 10.37
CA TYR A 369 -15.11 -0.64 11.62
C TYR A 369 -13.92 -1.27 12.31
N ILE A 370 -13.98 -1.30 13.64
CA ILE A 370 -13.04 -2.02 14.49
C ILE A 370 -13.83 -2.97 15.40
N ASN A 371 -13.39 -4.22 15.46
CA ASN A 371 -13.80 -5.19 16.46
C ASN A 371 -12.61 -5.53 17.37
N ARG A 372 -12.89 -6.08 18.55
CA ARG A 372 -11.90 -6.64 19.47
C ARG A 372 -12.25 -8.08 19.79
N SER A 373 -11.25 -8.95 19.72
CA SER A 373 -11.22 -10.28 20.35
C SER A 373 -10.47 -10.19 21.67
N ASP A 374 -10.89 -10.98 22.66
CA ASP A 374 -10.18 -11.22 23.92
C ASP A 374 -9.77 -12.70 24.07
N ASP A 375 -9.82 -13.46 22.97
CA ASP A 375 -9.49 -14.88 22.87
C ASP A 375 -8.42 -15.16 21.80
N GLY A 376 -7.45 -14.25 21.63
CA GLY A 376 -6.33 -14.43 20.72
C GLY A 376 -6.70 -14.36 19.23
N GLY A 377 -7.78 -13.67 18.90
CA GLY A 377 -8.23 -13.43 17.53
C GLY A 377 -9.24 -14.44 16.98
N LEU A 378 -9.76 -15.36 17.79
CA LEU A 378 -10.63 -16.46 17.34
C LEU A 378 -12.12 -16.07 17.27
N THR A 379 -12.60 -15.23 18.19
CA THR A 379 -13.95 -14.65 18.14
C THR A 379 -13.95 -13.16 18.44
N TYR A 380 -14.69 -12.39 17.63
CA TYR A 380 -14.73 -10.94 17.74
C TYR A 380 -16.01 -10.43 18.43
N GLY A 381 -15.85 -9.45 19.31
CA GLY A 381 -16.96 -8.71 19.90
C GLY A 381 -17.66 -7.76 18.91
N PRO A 382 -18.57 -6.89 19.38
CA PRO A 382 -19.32 -5.97 18.53
C PRO A 382 -18.43 -5.03 17.68
N ALA A 383 -18.89 -4.72 16.47
CA ALA A 383 -18.22 -3.77 15.59
C ALA A 383 -18.51 -2.31 16.01
N LEU A 384 -17.46 -1.49 16.09
CA LEU A 384 -17.54 -0.05 16.39
C LEU A 384 -17.08 0.77 15.18
N VAL A 385 -17.82 1.83 14.84
CA VAL A 385 -17.43 2.74 13.74
C VAL A 385 -16.21 3.56 14.17
N ALA A 386 -15.11 3.42 13.44
CA ALA A 386 -13.86 4.12 13.65
C ALA A 386 -13.75 5.39 12.78
N ALA A 387 -14.22 5.33 11.53
CA ALA A 387 -14.23 6.46 10.61
C ALA A 387 -15.36 6.36 9.58
N VAL A 388 -15.63 7.47 8.89
CA VAL A 388 -16.57 7.58 7.77
C VAL A 388 -15.89 8.35 6.63
N GLY A 389 -16.05 7.84 5.41
CA GLY A 389 -15.52 8.43 4.19
C GLY A 389 -14.08 8.02 3.88
N GLY A 390 -13.86 7.53 2.65
CA GLY A 390 -12.58 7.02 2.14
C GLY A 390 -12.78 5.90 1.12
N ASN A 391 -11.78 5.64 0.26
CA ASN A 391 -11.80 4.49 -0.67
C ASN A 391 -10.61 3.54 -0.53
N VAL A 392 -9.65 3.81 0.35
CA VAL A 392 -8.52 2.90 0.59
C VAL A 392 -8.42 2.65 2.09
N THR A 393 -8.52 1.38 2.46
CA THR A 393 -8.38 0.87 3.83
C THR A 393 -6.90 0.72 4.14
N GLY A 394 -6.36 1.53 5.05
CA GLY A 394 -5.02 1.31 5.58
C GLY A 394 -5.03 0.29 6.73
N ASN A 395 -3.90 0.04 7.37
CA ASN A 395 -3.83 -0.91 8.48
C ASN A 395 -4.31 -0.34 9.82
N ILE A 396 -4.42 -1.25 10.80
CA ILE A 396 -4.59 -0.95 12.22
C ILE A 396 -3.26 -1.12 12.96
N ASP A 397 -3.05 -0.36 14.05
CA ASP A 397 -1.99 -0.61 15.03
C ASP A 397 -2.44 -0.17 16.45
N VAL A 398 -1.81 -0.70 17.51
CA VAL A 398 -2.23 -0.50 18.90
C VAL A 398 -1.05 -0.19 19.82
N ASP A 399 -1.17 0.92 20.56
CA ASP A 399 -0.16 1.34 21.54
C ASP A 399 -0.13 0.36 22.72
N GLN A 400 0.93 -0.43 22.83
CA GLN A 400 1.07 -1.46 23.87
C GLN A 400 1.13 -0.89 25.31
N ARG A 401 1.26 0.43 25.49
CA ARG A 401 1.43 1.08 26.79
C ARG A 401 0.09 1.48 27.42
N ASP A 402 -0.86 1.95 26.61
CA ASP A 402 -2.18 2.43 27.08
C ASP A 402 -3.39 1.88 26.29
N GLY A 403 -3.15 1.12 25.22
CA GLY A 403 -4.17 0.51 24.39
C GLY A 403 -4.82 1.46 23.39
N THR A 404 -4.28 2.65 23.16
CA THR A 404 -4.75 3.56 22.10
C THR A 404 -4.67 2.87 20.75
N VAL A 405 -5.79 2.82 20.03
CA VAL A 405 -5.93 2.16 18.73
C VAL A 405 -5.87 3.20 17.61
N TYR A 406 -5.07 2.93 16.59
CA TYR A 406 -4.92 3.74 15.39
C TYR A 406 -5.37 2.94 14.17
N PHE A 407 -6.25 3.51 13.35
CA PHE A 407 -6.67 2.90 12.07
C PHE A 407 -6.45 3.90 10.95
N CYS A 408 -5.51 3.59 10.05
CA CYS A 408 -5.14 4.40 8.91
C CYS A 408 -6.14 4.21 7.76
N HIS A 409 -6.48 5.27 7.04
CA HIS A 409 -7.28 5.19 5.82
C HIS A 409 -7.06 6.42 4.93
N GLN A 410 -7.52 6.35 3.69
CA GLN A 410 -7.60 7.52 2.82
C GLN A 410 -8.84 8.37 3.15
N GLY A 411 -8.74 9.70 3.04
CA GLY A 411 -9.89 10.60 3.14
C GLY A 411 -10.87 10.54 1.96
N ASP A 412 -12.01 11.22 2.11
CA ASP A 412 -13.12 11.26 1.16
C ASP A 412 -13.09 12.43 0.18
N GLY A 413 -13.67 12.24 -1.01
CA GLY A 413 -13.79 13.28 -2.03
C GLY A 413 -12.47 13.68 -2.71
N THR A 414 -12.53 14.71 -3.55
CA THR A 414 -11.45 15.10 -4.47
C THR A 414 -10.17 15.59 -3.78
N ASP A 415 -10.28 16.20 -2.60
CA ASP A 415 -9.12 16.63 -1.80
C ASP A 415 -8.80 15.68 -0.65
N GLY A 416 -9.79 14.95 -0.11
CA GLY A 416 -9.52 13.89 0.88
C GLY A 416 -8.83 12.67 0.28
N ASN A 417 -8.94 12.42 -1.03
CA ASN A 417 -8.16 11.37 -1.69
C ASN A 417 -6.63 11.62 -1.65
N LYS A 418 -6.20 12.83 -1.29
CA LYS A 418 -4.79 13.20 -1.05
C LYS A 418 -4.39 13.03 0.41
N GLN A 419 -5.35 12.79 1.30
CA GLN A 419 -5.15 12.79 2.75
C GLN A 419 -4.94 11.37 3.27
N VAL A 420 -3.85 11.17 4.00
CA VAL A 420 -3.77 10.09 4.99
C VAL A 420 -4.57 10.54 6.20
N ARG A 421 -5.57 9.76 6.60
CA ARG A 421 -6.34 9.97 7.82
C ARG A 421 -6.07 8.83 8.80
N VAL A 422 -6.10 9.16 10.08
CA VAL A 422 -5.99 8.19 11.17
C VAL A 422 -7.16 8.39 12.12
N ALA A 423 -7.95 7.34 12.31
CA ALA A 423 -8.91 7.26 13.41
C ALA A 423 -8.17 6.86 14.69
N VAL A 424 -8.29 7.70 15.73
CA VAL A 424 -7.65 7.46 17.03
C VAL A 424 -8.73 7.17 18.08
N GLY A 425 -8.63 6.02 18.75
CA GLY A 425 -9.53 5.64 19.84
C GLY A 425 -8.75 5.38 21.12
N HIS A 426 -9.11 6.06 22.21
CA HIS A 426 -8.51 5.85 23.52
C HIS A 426 -9.42 4.97 24.39
N PRO A 427 -8.95 3.84 24.93
CA PRO A 427 -9.72 3.03 25.87
C PRO A 427 -9.66 3.61 27.29
N LEU A 428 -10.60 3.21 28.15
CA LEU A 428 -10.55 3.55 29.59
C LEU A 428 -9.50 2.72 30.35
N SER A 429 -9.12 1.57 29.81
CA SER A 429 -8.04 0.70 30.29
C SER A 429 -7.73 -0.37 29.24
N LEU A 430 -6.59 -1.05 29.34
CA LEU A 430 -6.20 -2.16 28.44
C LEU A 430 -7.25 -3.29 28.34
N ALA A 431 -8.12 -3.44 29.35
CA ALA A 431 -9.15 -4.48 29.41
C ALA A 431 -10.43 -4.16 28.62
N VAL A 432 -10.57 -2.97 28.01
CA VAL A 432 -11.77 -2.59 27.24
C VAL A 432 -11.37 -1.93 25.91
N PRO A 433 -12.15 -2.09 24.83
CA PRO A 433 -11.91 -1.37 23.59
C PRO A 433 -12.26 0.13 23.72
N PRO A 434 -11.71 1.01 22.86
CA PRO A 434 -12.16 2.39 22.75
C PRO A 434 -13.63 2.46 22.32
N ALA A 435 -14.43 3.29 23.00
CA ALA A 435 -15.86 3.45 22.72
C ALA A 435 -16.16 4.51 21.62
N VAL A 436 -15.20 5.40 21.35
CA VAL A 436 -15.33 6.51 20.38
C VAL A 436 -13.96 6.70 19.70
N TYR A 437 -13.98 7.00 18.41
CA TYR A 437 -12.81 7.33 17.62
C TYR A 437 -12.88 8.78 17.11
N THR A 438 -11.72 9.44 17.01
CA THR A 438 -11.58 10.77 16.40
C THR A 438 -10.66 10.67 15.19
N THR A 439 -11.20 10.93 14.00
CA THR A 439 -10.40 10.98 12.77
C THR A 439 -9.60 12.28 12.66
N ARG A 440 -8.31 12.18 12.31
CA ARG A 440 -7.40 13.31 12.07
C ARG A 440 -6.72 13.15 10.72
N VAL A 441 -6.44 14.26 10.03
CA VAL A 441 -5.56 14.26 8.84
C VAL A 441 -4.12 14.20 9.32
N ALA A 442 -3.42 13.12 8.97
CA ALA A 442 -2.04 12.86 9.35
C ALA A 442 -1.03 13.42 8.34
N ALA A 443 -1.39 13.38 7.06
CA ALA A 443 -0.62 13.95 5.96
C ALA A 443 -1.54 14.30 4.79
N THR A 444 -1.10 15.23 3.94
CA THR A 444 -1.74 15.54 2.65
C THR A 444 -0.66 15.49 1.57
N GLY A 445 -0.81 14.59 0.60
CA GLY A 445 0.03 14.52 -0.60
C GLY A 445 -0.25 15.64 -1.59
N ALA A 446 0.64 15.81 -2.57
CA ALA A 446 0.40 16.71 -3.70
C ALA A 446 -0.63 16.12 -4.68
N GLY A 447 -0.68 14.79 -4.79
CA GLY A 447 -1.64 14.04 -5.59
C GLY A 447 -2.45 13.03 -4.77
N ASN A 448 -3.16 12.16 -5.48
CA ASN A 448 -3.98 11.10 -4.90
C ASN A 448 -3.06 10.02 -4.28
N ILE A 449 -3.33 9.63 -3.03
CA ILE A 449 -2.53 8.61 -2.32
C ILE A 449 -3.01 7.17 -2.54
N ALA A 450 -4.04 6.95 -3.36
CA ALA A 450 -4.58 5.63 -3.70
C ALA A 450 -3.69 4.79 -4.64
N THR A 451 -2.40 4.72 -4.35
CA THR A 451 -1.46 3.76 -4.96
C THR A 451 -1.09 2.63 -3.98
N LEU A 452 -2.04 2.38 -3.06
CA LEU A 452 -2.13 1.37 -2.01
C LEU A 452 -0.91 1.34 -1.06
N PHE A 453 -1.00 0.76 0.13
CA PHE A 453 -1.98 1.22 1.13
C PHE A 453 -1.33 2.34 1.96
N PRO A 454 -2.10 3.29 2.53
CA PRO A 454 -1.57 4.15 3.58
C PRO A 454 -1.41 3.34 4.87
N VAL A 455 -0.24 3.41 5.50
CA VAL A 455 0.10 2.58 6.68
C VAL A 455 0.36 3.47 7.89
N CYS A 456 -0.06 3.04 9.08
CA CYS A 456 0.36 3.61 10.36
C CYS A 456 1.08 2.59 11.25
N LYS A 457 2.07 3.05 12.03
CA LYS A 457 2.70 2.25 13.09
C LYS A 457 3.01 3.12 14.32
N VAL A 458 2.77 2.63 15.53
CA VAL A 458 3.11 3.28 16.80
C VAL A 458 4.34 2.62 17.43
N ALA A 459 5.41 3.41 17.60
CA ALA A 459 6.63 2.93 18.24
C ALA A 459 6.43 2.75 19.75
N SER A 460 7.34 1.98 20.38
CA SER A 460 7.35 1.75 21.83
C SER A 460 7.55 3.01 22.69
N ASP A 461 7.89 4.16 22.08
CA ASP A 461 7.94 5.46 22.75
C ASP A 461 6.63 6.27 22.64
N GLY A 462 5.64 5.79 21.88
CA GLY A 462 4.36 6.44 21.61
C GLY A 462 4.32 7.33 20.38
N THR A 463 5.42 7.43 19.63
CA THR A 463 5.43 8.15 18.37
C THR A 463 4.67 7.34 17.33
N VAL A 464 3.58 7.90 16.81
CA VAL A 464 2.81 7.32 15.71
C VAL A 464 3.41 7.83 14.41
N TYR A 465 3.73 6.93 13.48
CA TYR A 465 4.17 7.23 12.14
C TYR A 465 3.07 6.87 11.14
N VAL A 466 3.00 7.60 10.04
CA VAL A 466 2.28 7.18 8.84
C VAL A 466 3.20 7.15 7.64
N ALA A 467 2.95 6.24 6.72
CA ALA A 467 3.60 6.16 5.41
C ALA A 467 2.55 6.12 4.28
N TYR A 468 2.86 6.75 3.16
CA TYR A 468 2.01 6.75 1.97
C TYR A 468 2.84 6.97 0.71
N SER A 469 2.31 6.53 -0.43
CA SER A 469 2.82 6.93 -1.75
C SER A 469 2.02 8.11 -2.28
N ASP A 470 2.72 9.14 -2.78
CA ASP A 470 2.11 10.32 -3.39
C ASP A 470 2.03 10.13 -4.92
N ALA A 471 0.81 9.88 -5.42
CA ALA A 471 0.50 9.59 -6.83
C ALA A 471 1.36 8.47 -7.47
N GLY A 472 1.92 7.54 -6.68
CA GLY A 472 2.80 6.49 -7.17
C GLY A 472 4.23 6.95 -7.51
N HIS A 473 4.60 8.20 -7.22
CA HIS A 473 5.90 8.77 -7.60
C HIS A 473 6.96 8.68 -6.51
N ALA A 474 6.56 8.73 -5.24
CA ALA A 474 7.47 8.66 -4.10
C ALA A 474 6.74 8.30 -2.81
N ILE A 475 7.43 7.55 -1.95
CA ILE A 475 7.04 7.27 -0.57
C ILE A 475 7.41 8.46 0.34
N TYR A 476 6.47 8.83 1.21
CA TYR A 476 6.59 9.84 2.25
C TYR A 476 6.24 9.26 3.63
N ILE A 477 6.80 9.86 4.69
CA ILE A 477 6.35 9.64 6.07
C ILE A 477 5.96 10.93 6.78
N ALA A 478 5.04 10.85 7.72
CA ALA A 478 4.78 11.87 8.75
C ALA A 478 4.70 11.20 10.13
N HIS A 479 4.79 11.99 11.21
CA HIS A 479 4.75 11.46 12.58
C HIS A 479 3.98 12.36 13.55
N SER A 480 3.50 11.78 14.65
CA SER A 480 2.86 12.46 15.77
C SER A 480 3.44 11.96 17.08
N THR A 481 3.83 12.87 17.97
CA THR A 481 4.30 12.58 19.33
C THR A 481 3.22 12.79 20.40
N ASN A 482 1.97 13.03 19.98
CA ASN A 482 0.83 13.29 20.86
C ASN A 482 -0.43 12.55 20.39
N GLN A 483 -0.26 11.25 20.11
CA GLN A 483 -1.35 10.30 19.82
C GLN A 483 -2.28 10.77 18.69
N GLY A 484 -1.68 11.28 17.60
CA GLY A 484 -2.40 11.72 16.41
C GLY A 484 -3.09 13.09 16.50
N ALA A 485 -2.99 13.80 17.64
CA ALA A 485 -3.62 15.11 17.81
C ALA A 485 -3.01 16.20 16.89
N THR A 486 -1.68 16.18 16.70
CA THR A 486 -0.97 17.01 15.72
C THR A 486 0.11 16.21 15.01
N TRP A 487 0.37 16.55 13.75
CA TRP A 487 1.30 15.82 12.88
C TRP A 487 2.42 16.71 12.36
N SER A 488 3.60 16.11 12.21
CA SER A 488 4.71 16.70 11.48
C SER A 488 4.37 16.84 10.00
N LEU A 489 5.03 17.78 9.33
CA LEU A 489 5.06 17.81 7.87
C LEU A 489 5.54 16.47 7.29
N PRO A 490 5.01 16.06 6.12
CA PRO A 490 5.55 14.92 5.39
C PRO A 490 7.02 15.13 4.98
N VAL A 491 7.77 14.03 4.91
CA VAL A 491 9.13 13.99 4.36
C VAL A 491 9.26 12.81 3.39
N ARG A 492 9.86 13.06 2.22
CA ARG A 492 10.13 12.03 1.22
C ARG A 492 11.22 11.08 1.75
N VAL A 493 10.96 9.78 1.70
CA VAL A 493 11.87 8.71 2.20
C VAL A 493 12.35 7.74 1.12
N SER A 494 11.96 7.98 -0.12
CA SER A 494 12.41 7.23 -1.30
C SER A 494 13.11 8.19 -2.27
N ASP A 495 14.38 7.96 -2.55
CA ASP A 495 15.13 8.71 -3.56
C ASP A 495 15.33 7.82 -4.79
N MET A 496 14.49 8.07 -5.80
CA MET A 496 14.43 7.37 -7.10
C MET A 496 14.46 8.41 -8.23
N SER A 497 14.88 7.98 -9.42
CA SER A 497 14.99 8.82 -10.61
C SER A 497 13.67 9.54 -10.94
N PRO A 498 13.69 10.77 -11.48
CA PRO A 498 12.46 11.44 -11.94
C PRO A 498 11.73 10.62 -13.01
N GLY A 499 10.44 10.34 -12.80
CA GLY A 499 9.65 9.47 -13.67
C GLY A 499 9.58 8.00 -13.23
N SER A 500 10.33 7.60 -12.20
CA SER A 500 10.18 6.29 -11.55
C SER A 500 8.83 6.14 -10.84
N ALA A 501 8.44 4.90 -10.53
CA ALA A 501 7.30 4.57 -9.68
C ALA A 501 7.74 4.01 -8.33
N ALA A 502 7.01 4.36 -7.27
CA ALA A 502 7.19 3.87 -5.89
C ALA A 502 5.81 3.74 -5.23
N MET A 503 5.38 2.53 -4.89
CA MET A 503 3.98 2.19 -4.55
C MET A 503 3.94 1.18 -3.40
N MET A 504 2.80 1.05 -2.71
CA MET A 504 2.61 0.08 -1.62
C MET A 504 3.68 0.19 -0.52
N PRO A 505 3.79 1.33 0.19
CA PRO A 505 4.71 1.41 1.31
C PRO A 505 4.21 0.56 2.49
N TRP A 506 5.14 -0.10 3.17
CA TRP A 506 4.90 -0.65 4.51
C TRP A 506 5.99 -0.19 5.48
N ILE A 507 5.64 -0.02 6.76
CA ILE A 507 6.55 0.48 7.79
C ILE A 507 6.48 -0.33 9.08
N GLU A 508 7.63 -0.41 9.76
CA GLU A 508 7.76 -0.98 11.09
C GLU A 508 8.73 -0.17 11.97
N THR A 509 8.60 -0.28 13.28
CA THR A 509 9.38 0.53 14.26
C THR A 509 10.10 -0.35 15.26
N GLY A 510 11.40 -0.12 15.48
CA GLY A 510 12.16 -0.78 16.55
C GLY A 510 12.07 -0.05 17.90
N ALA A 511 12.64 -0.68 18.92
CA ALA A 511 12.64 -0.15 20.29
C ALA A 511 13.40 1.19 20.46
N ARG A 512 14.17 1.63 19.46
CA ARG A 512 14.87 2.91 19.48
C ARG A 512 13.95 4.05 19.01
N PRO A 513 13.77 5.13 19.80
CA PRO A 513 13.08 6.34 19.38
C PRO A 513 13.56 6.87 18.02
N GLY A 514 12.62 7.19 17.14
CA GLY A 514 12.90 7.66 15.79
C GLY A 514 13.39 6.59 14.82
N SER A 515 13.33 5.30 15.15
CA SER A 515 13.69 4.21 14.23
C SER A 515 12.52 3.77 13.35
N LEU A 516 12.77 3.57 12.05
CA LEU A 516 11.81 3.05 11.08
C LEU A 516 12.51 2.13 10.06
N ALA A 517 11.87 0.97 9.83
CA ALA A 517 12.01 0.16 8.63
C ALA A 517 10.93 0.61 7.63
N ILE A 518 11.26 0.76 6.35
CA ILE A 518 10.35 1.22 5.30
C ILE A 518 10.60 0.37 4.05
N ALA A 519 9.59 -0.27 3.49
CA ALA A 519 9.69 -1.05 2.25
C ALA A 519 8.64 -0.58 1.22
N TRP A 520 8.90 -0.75 -0.08
CA TRP A 520 7.94 -0.45 -1.16
C TRP A 520 8.27 -1.23 -2.45
N TYR A 521 7.27 -1.46 -3.30
CA TYR A 521 7.52 -1.86 -4.69
C TYR A 521 7.96 -0.64 -5.50
N GLY A 522 9.11 -0.73 -6.16
CA GLY A 522 9.65 0.34 -6.99
C GLY A 522 10.06 -0.12 -8.38
N ALA A 523 9.77 0.72 -9.38
CA ALA A 523 10.28 0.58 -10.74
C ALA A 523 11.05 1.85 -11.09
N ASP A 524 12.39 1.76 -11.15
CA ASP A 524 13.18 2.91 -11.58
C ASP A 524 13.08 3.11 -13.10
N VAL A 525 12.90 4.35 -13.55
CA VAL A 525 12.71 4.63 -14.98
C VAL A 525 13.91 4.17 -15.83
N ALA A 526 15.13 4.18 -15.29
CA ALA A 526 16.31 3.64 -15.97
C ALA A 526 16.33 2.11 -16.08
N ASP A 527 15.47 1.44 -15.29
CA ASP A 527 15.23 0.01 -15.36
C ASP A 527 14.00 -0.37 -16.19
N ASN A 528 13.16 0.56 -16.63
CA ASN A 528 11.98 0.25 -17.45
C ASN A 528 12.33 0.03 -18.93
N GLU A 529 11.56 -0.81 -19.62
CA GLU A 529 11.71 -1.01 -21.08
C GLU A 529 11.56 0.33 -21.81
N GLY A 530 12.56 0.70 -22.63
CA GLY A 530 12.57 1.99 -23.33
C GLY A 530 12.67 3.24 -22.44
N ASN A 531 12.96 3.09 -21.14
CA ASN A 531 12.89 4.14 -20.13
C ASN A 531 11.51 4.82 -20.01
N VAL A 532 10.43 4.08 -20.19
CA VAL A 532 9.06 4.59 -20.04
C VAL A 532 8.76 4.89 -18.56
N PRO A 533 8.28 6.10 -18.19
CA PRO A 533 8.02 6.46 -16.81
C PRO A 533 6.73 5.86 -16.24
N GLY A 534 6.71 5.67 -14.92
CA GLY A 534 5.52 5.29 -14.14
C GLY A 534 5.14 3.81 -14.20
N ASN A 535 4.02 3.49 -13.53
CA ASN A 535 3.40 2.17 -13.54
C ASN A 535 2.78 1.89 -14.92
N THR A 536 3.46 1.09 -15.74
CA THR A 536 3.10 0.81 -17.14
C THR A 536 3.50 -0.60 -17.55
N THR A 537 3.02 -1.10 -18.69
CA THR A 537 3.42 -2.40 -19.26
C THR A 537 4.94 -2.54 -19.52
N ALA A 538 5.68 -1.42 -19.52
CA ALA A 538 7.14 -1.35 -19.63
C ALA A 538 7.89 -1.38 -18.29
N ALA A 539 7.19 -1.29 -17.15
CA ALA A 539 7.79 -1.22 -15.82
C ALA A 539 8.48 -2.54 -15.42
N ASN A 540 9.57 -2.44 -14.66
CA ASN A 540 10.30 -3.57 -14.10
C ASN A 540 10.56 -3.33 -12.60
N TRP A 541 10.06 -4.23 -11.75
CA TRP A 541 9.92 -3.96 -10.32
C TRP A 541 10.94 -4.70 -9.46
N LYS A 542 11.25 -4.09 -8.32
CA LYS A 542 12.03 -4.64 -7.21
C LYS A 542 11.38 -4.25 -5.89
N VAL A 543 11.67 -5.00 -4.83
CA VAL A 543 11.39 -4.55 -3.46
C VAL A 543 12.52 -3.63 -3.00
N TYR A 544 12.20 -2.35 -2.80
CA TYR A 544 13.11 -1.37 -2.23
C TYR A 544 12.94 -1.30 -0.71
N PHE A 545 14.03 -0.96 -0.02
CA PHE A 545 14.06 -0.78 1.43
C PHE A 545 14.78 0.50 1.82
N ALA A 546 14.27 1.18 2.83
CA ALA A 546 14.92 2.28 3.50
C ALA A 546 14.83 2.12 5.03
N GLU A 547 15.90 2.53 5.70
CA GLU A 547 15.99 2.53 7.15
C GLU A 547 16.33 3.94 7.64
N THR A 548 15.79 4.35 8.79
CA THR A 548 16.23 5.56 9.48
C THR A 548 16.23 5.37 10.99
N LEU A 549 17.12 6.08 11.68
CA LEU A 549 17.21 6.15 13.14
C LEU A 549 16.90 7.56 13.65
N THR A 550 16.30 8.40 12.80
CA THR A 550 16.09 9.84 12.99
C THR A 550 14.74 10.32 12.43
N ALA A 551 13.74 9.44 12.35
CA ALA A 551 12.45 9.66 11.68
C ALA A 551 11.69 10.93 12.12
N THR A 552 11.93 11.41 13.34
CA THR A 552 11.30 12.62 13.90
C THR A 552 12.06 13.92 13.63
N ALA A 553 13.29 13.86 13.13
CA ALA A 553 14.11 15.04 12.85
C ALA A 553 13.54 15.90 11.70
N SER A 554 13.90 17.19 11.68
CA SER A 554 13.57 18.09 10.56
C SER A 554 14.27 17.67 9.25
N SER A 555 15.47 17.12 9.36
CA SER A 555 16.25 16.51 8.27
C SER A 555 16.66 15.08 8.66
N PRO A 556 15.79 14.06 8.46
CA PRO A 556 16.14 12.68 8.76
C PRO A 556 17.21 12.14 7.80
N THR A 557 18.10 11.29 8.29
CA THR A 557 19.03 10.53 7.45
C THR A 557 18.39 9.20 7.07
N ILE A 558 18.31 8.92 5.77
CA ILE A 558 17.66 7.73 5.19
C ILE A 558 18.73 6.85 4.55
N LEU A 559 18.77 5.58 4.95
CA LEU A 559 19.66 4.55 4.43
C LEU A 559 18.89 3.67 3.43
N GLN A 560 19.06 3.88 2.13
CA GLN A 560 18.26 3.21 1.09
C GLN A 560 19.06 2.13 0.33
N THR A 561 18.43 0.97 0.14
CA THR A 561 18.93 -0.17 -0.64
C THR A 561 17.79 -0.86 -1.41
N VAL A 562 18.12 -1.90 -2.15
CA VAL A 562 17.15 -2.90 -2.64
C VAL A 562 17.18 -4.09 -1.66
N ALA A 563 16.01 -4.69 -1.39
CA ALA A 563 15.86 -5.88 -0.54
C ALA A 563 15.72 -7.17 -1.36
N SER A 564 15.00 -7.14 -2.50
CA SER A 564 15.01 -8.26 -3.44
C SER A 564 16.37 -8.37 -4.15
N ASP A 565 16.87 -9.58 -4.34
CA ASP A 565 18.14 -9.83 -5.04
C ASP A 565 17.99 -9.87 -6.57
N HIS A 566 16.76 -9.86 -7.07
CA HIS A 566 16.40 -9.79 -8.50
C HIS A 566 15.18 -8.88 -8.75
N PHE A 567 14.77 -8.77 -10.02
CA PHE A 567 13.48 -8.16 -10.39
C PHE A 567 12.36 -9.17 -10.15
N ASN A 568 11.35 -8.80 -9.37
CA ASN A 568 10.27 -9.68 -8.97
C ASN A 568 9.03 -9.60 -9.87
N HIS A 569 8.94 -8.59 -10.75
CA HIS A 569 7.80 -8.41 -11.66
C HIS A 569 8.12 -7.59 -12.91
N GLY A 570 7.38 -7.85 -13.99
CA GLY A 570 7.36 -7.05 -15.21
C GLY A 570 5.94 -6.73 -15.68
N ALA A 571 5.76 -5.49 -16.17
CA ALA A 571 4.49 -4.83 -16.55
C ALA A 571 3.83 -4.01 -15.42
N ASP A 572 2.60 -3.54 -15.65
CA ASP A 572 1.86 -2.66 -14.74
C ASP A 572 1.24 -3.43 -13.58
N ILE A 573 1.49 -3.00 -12.35
CA ILE A 573 0.84 -3.52 -11.13
C ILE A 573 -0.59 -2.97 -11.08
N SER A 574 -1.59 -3.84 -10.95
CA SER A 574 -2.97 -3.40 -10.64
C SER A 574 -3.04 -2.73 -9.27
N THR A 575 -3.74 -1.59 -9.19
CA THR A 575 -4.14 -0.96 -7.91
C THR A 575 -5.65 -0.76 -7.83
N ALA A 576 -6.40 -1.57 -8.58
CA ALA A 576 -7.85 -1.46 -8.73
C ALA A 576 -8.58 -2.74 -8.29
N GLY A 577 -7.90 -3.62 -7.54
CA GLY A 577 -8.41 -4.94 -7.17
C GLY A 577 -8.71 -5.80 -8.40
N PHE A 578 -9.79 -6.59 -8.32
CA PHE A 578 -10.23 -7.49 -9.37
C PHE A 578 -11.00 -6.76 -10.49
N VAL A 579 -10.35 -6.58 -11.64
CA VAL A 579 -10.97 -6.02 -12.86
C VAL A 579 -10.78 -7.00 -14.02
N VAL A 580 -11.89 -7.51 -14.58
CA VAL A 580 -11.86 -8.45 -15.72
C VAL A 580 -11.26 -7.77 -16.95
N GLY A 581 -10.21 -8.36 -17.53
CA GLY A 581 -9.44 -7.76 -18.64
C GLY A 581 -8.61 -6.52 -18.23
N GLY A 582 -8.33 -6.38 -16.94
CA GLY A 582 -7.58 -5.28 -16.35
C GLY A 582 -6.05 -5.32 -16.55
N PRO A 583 -5.31 -4.48 -15.79
CA PRO A 583 -3.84 -4.54 -15.69
C PRO A 583 -3.36 -5.84 -15.02
N ASN A 584 -2.05 -6.08 -15.02
CA ASN A 584 -1.49 -7.36 -14.58
C ASN A 584 -1.76 -7.56 -13.07
N ARG A 585 -2.31 -8.73 -12.73
CA ARG A 585 -2.70 -9.10 -11.37
C ARG A 585 -1.80 -10.16 -10.73
N ASN A 586 -0.78 -10.66 -11.43
CA ASN A 586 0.14 -11.67 -10.89
C ASN A 586 0.81 -11.23 -9.60
N LEU A 587 1.40 -10.03 -9.57
CA LEU A 587 2.02 -9.50 -8.34
C LEU A 587 0.99 -9.15 -7.25
N ALA A 588 -0.27 -9.02 -7.65
CA ALA A 588 -1.35 -8.50 -6.82
C ALA A 588 -1.01 -7.13 -6.19
N ASP A 589 -1.63 -6.76 -5.07
CA ASP A 589 -1.51 -5.42 -4.48
C ASP A 589 -1.20 -5.39 -2.97
N PHE A 590 -0.41 -6.33 -2.47
CA PHE A 590 0.06 -6.36 -1.08
C PHE A 590 1.46 -6.94 -0.90
N PHE A 591 2.11 -6.50 0.16
CA PHE A 591 3.19 -7.19 0.85
C PHE A 591 3.39 -6.53 2.23
N GLN A 592 4.15 -7.14 3.14
CA GLN A 592 4.47 -6.56 4.45
C GLN A 592 5.93 -6.73 4.87
N ILE A 593 6.33 -5.88 5.82
CA ILE A 593 7.57 -5.99 6.59
C ILE A 593 7.24 -6.17 8.06
N ALA A 594 8.02 -7.00 8.73
CA ALA A 594 8.08 -7.17 10.17
C ALA A 594 9.54 -6.95 10.66
N ILE A 595 9.76 -6.82 11.97
CA ILE A 595 11.11 -6.71 12.55
C ILE A 595 11.39 -7.83 13.55
N ASP A 596 12.58 -8.41 13.48
CA ASP A 596 13.02 -9.48 14.38
C ASP A 596 13.47 -8.94 15.76
N PRO A 597 13.77 -9.83 16.74
CA PRO A 597 14.30 -9.41 18.04
C PRO A 597 15.66 -8.67 17.97
N MET A 598 16.44 -8.83 16.89
CA MET A 598 17.66 -8.04 16.65
C MET A 598 17.35 -6.63 16.13
N GLY A 599 16.14 -6.37 15.66
CA GLY A 599 15.72 -5.13 15.01
C GLY A 599 16.08 -5.09 13.54
N PHE A 600 16.09 -6.24 12.86
CA PHE A 600 16.31 -6.43 11.43
C PHE A 600 14.99 -6.74 10.72
N ALA A 601 14.87 -6.24 9.48
CA ALA A 601 13.70 -6.43 8.63
C ALA A 601 13.53 -7.87 8.14
N PHE A 602 12.35 -8.46 8.35
CA PHE A 602 11.84 -9.62 7.62
C PHE A 602 10.75 -9.13 6.66
N ILE A 603 10.89 -9.38 5.36
CA ILE A 603 9.97 -8.90 4.34
C ILE A 603 9.44 -10.11 3.56
N ALA A 604 8.12 -10.27 3.54
CA ALA A 604 7.43 -11.20 2.64
C ALA A 604 6.79 -10.38 1.51
N PHE A 605 6.92 -10.82 0.27
CA PHE A 605 6.49 -10.11 -0.94
C PHE A 605 6.16 -11.09 -2.08
N THR A 606 5.45 -10.64 -3.11
CA THR A 606 5.10 -11.49 -4.26
C THR A 606 6.14 -11.41 -5.37
N ASP A 607 6.34 -12.50 -6.09
CA ASP A 607 7.25 -12.61 -7.24
C ASP A 607 6.58 -13.47 -8.33
N ASP A 608 6.61 -13.03 -9.59
CA ASP A 608 6.17 -13.80 -10.75
C ASP A 608 7.28 -13.95 -11.82
N SER A 609 8.52 -13.61 -11.47
CA SER A 609 9.60 -13.41 -12.44
C SER A 609 9.95 -14.65 -13.26
N GLN A 610 9.75 -15.85 -12.70
CA GLN A 610 10.00 -17.15 -13.34
C GLN A 610 8.75 -18.04 -13.49
N ASP A 611 7.62 -17.66 -12.87
CA ASP A 611 6.44 -18.50 -12.67
C ASP A 611 5.30 -18.21 -13.70
N PHE A 612 4.24 -19.01 -13.68
CA PHE A 612 3.02 -18.73 -14.46
C PHE A 612 2.20 -17.58 -13.88
N SER A 613 2.23 -17.44 -12.56
CA SER A 613 1.44 -16.60 -11.66
C SER A 613 2.36 -16.00 -10.61
N GLY A 614 1.85 -15.11 -9.76
CA GLY A 614 2.62 -14.63 -8.61
C GLY A 614 2.61 -15.63 -7.45
N HIS A 615 3.72 -15.64 -6.72
CA HIS A 615 3.90 -16.46 -5.55
C HIS A 615 4.59 -15.70 -4.42
N SER A 616 4.43 -16.18 -3.19
CA SER A 616 5.03 -15.60 -2.00
C SER A 616 6.51 -15.92 -1.93
N TRP A 617 7.30 -14.89 -1.62
CA TRP A 617 8.73 -14.95 -1.40
C TRP A 617 9.08 -14.19 -0.13
N ALA A 618 10.19 -14.54 0.51
CA ALA A 618 10.67 -13.86 1.71
C ALA A 618 12.15 -13.51 1.64
N THR A 619 12.55 -12.44 2.32
CA THR A 619 13.95 -12.06 2.53
C THR A 619 14.16 -11.44 3.92
N HIS A 620 15.36 -11.59 4.47
CA HIS A 620 15.69 -11.13 5.82
C HIS A 620 16.95 -10.25 5.82
N GLN A 621 16.95 -9.17 6.58
CA GLN A 621 18.10 -8.30 6.78
C GLN A 621 19.14 -9.01 7.65
N VAL A 622 20.35 -9.20 7.10
CA VAL A 622 21.45 -9.95 7.73
C VAL A 622 22.65 -9.07 8.09
N ALA A 623 22.60 -7.78 7.73
CA ALA A 623 23.50 -6.74 8.20
C ALA A 623 22.81 -5.36 8.11
N GLY A 624 23.28 -4.41 8.92
CA GLY A 624 22.79 -3.04 8.93
C GLY A 624 22.73 -2.50 10.36
N PRO A 625 22.25 -1.26 10.57
CA PRO A 625 21.88 -0.82 11.90
C PRO A 625 20.68 -1.62 12.43
N SER A 626 20.74 -1.99 13.71
CA SER A 626 19.61 -2.58 14.43
C SER A 626 18.60 -1.49 14.75
N LEU A 627 17.33 -1.65 14.39
CA LEU A 627 16.27 -0.70 14.76
C LEU A 627 16.02 -0.67 16.28
N ASN A 628 16.44 -1.69 17.02
CA ASN A 628 16.30 -1.75 18.48
C ASN A 628 17.41 -0.99 19.23
N THR A 629 18.60 -0.83 18.65
CA THR A 629 19.77 -0.21 19.33
C THR A 629 20.43 0.93 18.56
N GLY A 630 20.28 0.95 17.24
CA GLY A 630 21.01 1.78 16.29
C GLY A 630 22.50 1.45 16.15
N ARG A 631 22.95 0.29 16.65
CA ARG A 631 24.30 -0.23 16.38
C ARG A 631 24.30 -0.95 15.04
N THR A 632 25.38 -0.81 14.27
CA THR A 632 25.59 -1.64 13.08
C THR A 632 25.97 -3.04 13.49
N GLU A 633 25.08 -3.99 13.22
CA GLU A 633 25.24 -5.42 13.52
C GLU A 633 25.33 -6.22 12.23
N LYS A 634 25.77 -7.49 12.35
CA LYS A 634 25.84 -8.43 11.23
C LYS A 634 25.74 -9.87 11.71
N ILE A 635 24.94 -10.68 11.02
CA ILE A 635 24.90 -12.14 11.19
C ILE A 635 26.28 -12.74 10.87
N LYS A 636 26.84 -13.45 11.86
CA LYS A 636 28.21 -14.03 11.79
C LYS A 636 28.28 -15.34 11.00
N MET A 637 27.16 -16.04 10.90
CA MET A 637 26.99 -17.18 10.01
C MET A 637 27.27 -16.73 8.55
N LYS A 638 27.59 -17.67 7.67
CA LYS A 638 27.62 -17.39 6.22
C LYS A 638 26.31 -17.90 5.65
N GLU A 639 25.73 -17.15 4.72
CA GLU A 639 24.66 -17.67 3.89
C GLU A 639 25.18 -18.92 3.16
N PRO A 640 24.48 -20.07 3.26
CA PRO A 640 24.82 -21.24 2.47
C PRO A 640 24.79 -20.91 0.98
N ALA A 641 25.75 -21.44 0.23
CA ALA A 641 25.63 -21.45 -1.22
C ALA A 641 24.33 -22.20 -1.59
N ALA A 642 23.62 -21.74 -2.63
CA ALA A 642 22.55 -22.53 -3.21
C ALA A 642 23.15 -23.87 -3.68
N THR A 643 22.79 -24.95 -3.00
CA THR A 643 23.18 -26.31 -3.35
C THR A 643 22.37 -26.74 -4.56
N VAL A 644 22.88 -26.41 -5.76
CA VAL A 644 22.30 -26.89 -7.01
C VAL A 644 22.77 -28.32 -7.21
N ASP A 645 21.87 -29.28 -7.00
CA ASP A 645 22.10 -30.65 -7.47
C ASP A 645 21.87 -30.70 -8.98
N THR A 646 22.96 -30.67 -9.75
CA THR A 646 22.90 -30.74 -11.22
C THR A 646 22.57 -32.14 -11.74
N SER A 647 22.26 -33.11 -10.87
CA SER A 647 21.75 -34.43 -11.25
C SER A 647 20.24 -34.57 -11.08
N GLN A 648 19.58 -33.64 -10.36
CA GLN A 648 18.12 -33.52 -10.39
C GLN A 648 17.66 -32.70 -11.60
N PRO A 649 16.46 -32.95 -12.13
CA PRO A 649 15.79 -32.10 -13.13
C PRO A 649 15.78 -30.59 -12.80
N GLU A 650 15.61 -29.73 -13.82
CA GLU A 650 15.50 -28.28 -13.66
C GLU A 650 14.24 -27.86 -12.90
N VAL A 651 13.15 -28.60 -13.10
CA VAL A 651 11.89 -28.44 -12.37
C VAL A 651 11.63 -29.73 -11.60
N MET A 652 11.33 -29.61 -10.32
CA MET A 652 10.75 -30.65 -9.48
C MET A 652 9.42 -30.13 -8.96
N ASP A 653 8.47 -31.02 -8.77
CA ASP A 653 7.14 -30.67 -8.29
C ASP A 653 6.61 -31.72 -7.31
N TRP A 654 5.47 -31.43 -6.69
CA TRP A 654 4.82 -32.43 -5.84
C TRP A 654 4.26 -33.58 -6.68
N ARG A 655 3.94 -34.67 -5.99
CA ARG A 655 3.16 -35.78 -6.53
C ARG A 655 1.81 -35.79 -5.83
N HIS A 656 0.75 -35.95 -6.62
CA HIS A 656 -0.66 -35.85 -6.24
C HIS A 656 -1.15 -34.41 -5.95
N ASP A 657 -0.68 -33.40 -6.69
CA ASP A 657 -1.24 -32.04 -6.67
C ASP A 657 -1.84 -31.57 -8.02
N ALA A 658 -1.94 -32.48 -9.01
CA ALA A 658 -2.84 -32.28 -10.14
C ALA A 658 -4.28 -32.04 -9.69
N ARG A 659 -4.92 -30.98 -10.22
CA ARG A 659 -6.29 -30.59 -9.85
C ARG A 659 -7.33 -31.15 -10.77
N LEU A 660 -8.42 -31.64 -10.19
CA LEU A 660 -9.68 -31.87 -10.89
C LEU A 660 -10.48 -30.58 -11.03
N ALA A 661 -11.14 -30.42 -12.18
CA ALA A 661 -12.06 -29.31 -12.42
C ALA A 661 -13.25 -29.36 -11.44
N GLY A 662 -13.31 -28.37 -10.55
CA GLY A 662 -14.34 -28.22 -9.52
C GLY A 662 -14.34 -26.79 -8.95
N ASN A 663 -15.30 -26.50 -8.07
CA ASN A 663 -15.28 -25.28 -7.25
C ASN A 663 -15.74 -25.61 -5.82
N PRO A 664 -14.83 -25.67 -4.83
CA PRO A 664 -13.37 -25.55 -4.98
C PRO A 664 -12.78 -26.69 -5.83
N PRO A 665 -11.58 -26.53 -6.42
CA PRO A 665 -10.84 -27.63 -7.03
C PRO A 665 -10.41 -28.65 -5.96
N THR A 666 -10.19 -29.90 -6.37
CA THR A 666 -9.68 -30.97 -5.50
C THR A 666 -8.43 -31.61 -6.09
N GLU A 667 -7.52 -32.06 -5.23
CA GLU A 667 -6.24 -32.69 -5.60
C GLU A 667 -6.25 -34.15 -5.16
N PRO A 668 -6.69 -35.09 -6.03
CA PRO A 668 -6.81 -36.49 -5.65
C PRO A 668 -5.47 -37.11 -5.28
N ASP A 669 -5.43 -37.79 -4.13
CA ASP A 669 -4.31 -38.63 -3.67
C ASP A 669 -4.13 -39.89 -4.54
N ALA A 670 -3.80 -39.70 -5.82
CA ALA A 670 -3.66 -40.75 -6.83
C ALA A 670 -2.73 -40.34 -7.99
N ASP A 671 -1.98 -41.30 -8.53
CA ASP A 671 -1.23 -41.14 -9.77
C ASP A 671 -2.17 -40.70 -10.91
N THR A 672 -1.87 -39.61 -11.62
CA THR A 672 -2.62 -39.20 -12.83
C THR A 672 -1.68 -38.89 -13.99
N PRO A 673 -2.10 -39.04 -15.26
CA PRO A 673 -1.24 -38.76 -16.42
C PRO A 673 -0.93 -37.26 -16.61
N VAL A 674 -1.48 -36.38 -15.79
CA VAL A 674 -1.24 -34.92 -15.82
C VAL A 674 -0.48 -34.40 -14.61
N ASP A 675 -0.37 -35.17 -13.53
CA ASP A 675 0.36 -34.83 -12.31
C ASP A 675 1.86 -34.85 -12.58
N VAL A 676 2.43 -33.68 -12.87
CA VAL A 676 3.83 -33.48 -13.21
C VAL A 676 4.65 -33.63 -11.94
N VAL A 677 5.71 -34.42 -11.96
CA VAL A 677 6.63 -34.58 -10.81
C VAL A 677 8.02 -34.00 -11.09
N SER A 678 8.37 -33.82 -12.36
CA SER A 678 9.63 -33.21 -12.77
C SER A 678 9.66 -32.79 -14.23
N ILE A 679 10.55 -31.85 -14.57
CA ILE A 679 10.92 -31.52 -15.95
C ILE A 679 12.43 -31.32 -16.03
N ASP A 680 13.10 -32.24 -16.71
CA ASP A 680 14.52 -32.20 -17.03
C ASP A 680 14.71 -31.40 -18.33
N PHE A 681 15.31 -30.21 -18.24
CA PHE A 681 15.54 -29.32 -19.36
C PHE A 681 17.02 -29.31 -19.74
N GLY A 682 17.32 -29.33 -21.04
CA GLY A 682 18.70 -29.32 -21.46
C GLY A 682 18.92 -28.91 -22.90
N CYS A 683 20.15 -29.15 -23.33
CA CYS A 683 20.56 -29.00 -24.70
C CYS A 683 21.16 -30.30 -25.23
N ALA A 684 21.11 -30.44 -26.55
CA ALA A 684 21.60 -31.62 -27.23
C ALA A 684 22.20 -31.22 -28.58
N THR A 685 23.23 -31.92 -29.06
CA THR A 685 23.88 -31.64 -30.34
C THR A 685 23.92 -32.91 -31.20
N GLY A 686 23.41 -32.82 -32.42
CA GLY A 686 23.44 -33.92 -33.40
C GLY A 686 23.68 -33.41 -34.82
N ALA A 687 23.50 -34.29 -35.81
CA ALA A 687 23.77 -33.97 -37.22
C ALA A 687 22.92 -32.81 -37.80
N ALA A 688 21.79 -32.48 -37.17
CA ALA A 688 20.91 -31.36 -37.52
C ALA A 688 21.31 -30.02 -36.85
N GLY A 689 22.37 -30.01 -36.03
CA GLY A 689 22.77 -28.86 -35.21
C GLY A 689 22.39 -28.99 -33.74
N PRO A 690 22.55 -27.91 -32.95
CA PRO A 690 22.18 -27.88 -31.54
C PRO A 690 20.67 -27.66 -31.36
N ALA A 691 20.11 -28.25 -30.30
CA ALA A 691 18.69 -28.26 -29.99
C ALA A 691 18.45 -28.05 -28.48
N ILE A 692 17.28 -27.53 -28.14
CA ILE A 692 16.74 -27.56 -26.77
C ILE A 692 15.92 -28.84 -26.61
N THR A 693 16.09 -29.51 -25.47
CA THR A 693 15.35 -30.70 -25.06
C THR A 693 14.62 -30.43 -23.74
N ALA A 694 13.43 -30.99 -23.57
CA ALA A 694 12.85 -31.16 -22.24
C ALA A 694 12.20 -32.54 -22.13
N THR A 695 12.29 -33.15 -20.94
CA THR A 695 11.60 -34.39 -20.58
C THR A 695 10.77 -34.13 -19.34
N LEU A 696 9.45 -34.16 -19.49
CA LEU A 696 8.49 -34.05 -18.39
C LEU A 696 8.16 -35.45 -17.88
N GLY A 697 8.31 -35.68 -16.58
CA GLY A 697 7.84 -36.87 -15.89
C GLY A 697 6.49 -36.58 -15.22
N ALA A 698 5.54 -37.50 -15.31
CA ALA A 698 4.23 -37.40 -14.67
C ALA A 698 3.89 -38.68 -13.91
N SER A 699 3.23 -38.57 -12.76
CA SER A 699 3.10 -39.67 -11.80
C SER A 699 2.28 -40.85 -12.33
N GLY A 700 1.26 -40.62 -13.18
CA GLY A 700 0.36 -41.66 -13.70
C GLY A 700 0.33 -41.81 -15.23
N LEU A 701 1.39 -41.43 -15.95
CA LEU A 701 1.46 -41.50 -17.42
C LEU A 701 1.77 -42.92 -17.95
N ASP A 702 1.05 -43.94 -17.43
CA ASP A 702 1.17 -45.36 -17.82
C ASP A 702 0.38 -45.71 -19.10
N THR A 703 -0.58 -44.86 -19.46
CA THR A 703 -1.41 -45.00 -20.66
C THR A 703 -1.49 -43.67 -21.38
N MET A 704 -1.86 -43.68 -22.65
CA MET A 704 -2.00 -42.47 -23.47
C MET A 704 -3.41 -41.91 -23.31
N PRO A 705 -3.65 -40.80 -22.57
CA PRO A 705 -4.98 -40.23 -22.47
C PRO A 705 -5.34 -39.52 -23.78
N PRO A 706 -6.62 -39.49 -24.17
CA PRO A 706 -7.10 -38.69 -25.28
C PRO A 706 -7.15 -37.20 -24.90
N GLU A 707 -7.03 -36.31 -25.90
CA GLU A 707 -7.17 -34.85 -25.73
C GLU A 707 -6.26 -34.24 -24.66
N GLY A 708 -5.10 -34.86 -24.42
CA GLY A 708 -4.10 -34.44 -23.46
C GLY A 708 -3.13 -33.41 -24.04
N ILE A 709 -2.57 -32.57 -23.16
CA ILE A 709 -1.54 -31.58 -23.45
C ILE A 709 -0.49 -31.67 -22.35
N TRP A 710 0.79 -31.73 -22.71
CA TRP A 710 1.92 -31.58 -21.79
C TRP A 710 2.85 -30.53 -22.38
N ARG A 711 2.99 -29.40 -21.69
CA ARG A 711 3.71 -28.21 -22.18
C ARG A 711 4.87 -27.88 -21.26
N MET A 712 6.05 -27.71 -21.84
CA MET A 712 7.29 -27.33 -21.17
C MET A 712 7.72 -25.97 -21.71
N ASN A 713 7.75 -24.97 -20.84
CA ASN A 713 7.98 -23.57 -21.17
C ASN A 713 9.36 -23.13 -20.68
N PHE A 714 9.98 -22.22 -21.41
CA PHE A 714 11.28 -21.66 -21.07
C PHE A 714 11.47 -20.31 -21.75
N ALA A 715 12.45 -19.55 -21.27
CA ALA A 715 12.71 -18.17 -21.66
C ALA A 715 14.22 -17.96 -21.94
N THR A 716 14.55 -17.15 -22.95
CA THR A 716 15.93 -16.86 -23.36
C THR A 716 16.16 -15.39 -23.65
N ASN A 717 17.38 -14.91 -23.44
CA ASN A 717 17.82 -13.56 -23.78
C ASN A 717 16.93 -12.45 -23.17
N PRO A 718 16.74 -12.43 -21.83
CA PRO A 718 15.97 -11.38 -21.18
C PRO A 718 16.68 -10.02 -21.26
N THR A 719 15.93 -8.93 -21.46
CA THR A 719 16.49 -7.57 -21.32
C THR A 719 16.83 -7.21 -19.88
N LYS A 720 16.24 -7.92 -18.90
CA LYS A 720 16.53 -7.83 -17.47
C LYS A 720 16.83 -9.21 -16.87
N PRO A 721 18.03 -9.46 -16.30
CA PRO A 721 18.38 -10.76 -15.75
C PRO A 721 17.34 -11.30 -14.77
N GLY A 722 16.96 -12.57 -14.94
CA GLY A 722 15.98 -13.24 -14.10
C GLY A 722 14.50 -12.98 -14.43
N LEU A 723 14.15 -12.01 -15.28
CA LEU A 723 12.75 -11.69 -15.55
C LEU A 723 12.24 -12.30 -16.86
N SER A 724 11.47 -13.40 -16.78
CA SER A 724 11.04 -14.20 -17.93
C SER A 724 10.11 -13.44 -18.89
N ASP A 725 9.33 -12.48 -18.38
CA ASP A 725 8.47 -11.60 -19.20
C ASP A 725 9.21 -10.52 -20.00
N ARG A 726 10.53 -10.42 -19.80
CA ARG A 726 11.41 -9.56 -20.59
C ARG A 726 12.31 -10.33 -21.55
N ALA A 727 12.03 -11.62 -21.72
CA ALA A 727 12.74 -12.54 -22.61
C ALA A 727 11.95 -12.85 -23.89
N ASP A 728 12.60 -13.54 -24.83
CA ASP A 728 11.86 -14.39 -25.78
C ASP A 728 11.33 -15.61 -25.00
N GLN A 729 10.01 -15.77 -24.94
CA GLN A 729 9.35 -16.90 -24.26
C GLN A 729 8.93 -17.98 -25.27
N TRP A 730 9.22 -19.22 -24.93
CA TRP A 730 9.05 -20.40 -25.77
C TRP A 730 8.26 -21.48 -25.06
N PHE A 731 7.66 -22.35 -25.85
CA PHE A 731 7.21 -23.64 -25.36
C PHE A 731 7.53 -24.76 -26.36
N ILE A 732 7.72 -25.95 -25.82
CA ILE A 732 7.55 -27.21 -26.55
C ILE A 732 6.44 -28.00 -25.90
N SER A 733 5.66 -28.74 -26.69
CA SER A 733 4.57 -29.56 -26.16
C SER A 733 4.43 -30.89 -26.87
N ALA A 734 3.90 -31.86 -26.13
CA ALA A 734 3.23 -33.02 -26.68
C ALA A 734 1.73 -32.86 -26.49
N GLU A 735 0.94 -33.34 -27.45
CA GLU A 735 -0.52 -33.30 -27.41
C GLU A 735 -1.07 -34.59 -28.01
N THR A 736 -2.23 -35.06 -27.52
CA THR A 736 -2.94 -36.20 -28.09
C THR A 736 -4.28 -35.77 -28.68
N ASP A 737 -4.71 -36.40 -29.77
CA ASP A 737 -6.06 -36.22 -30.28
C ASP A 737 -7.09 -37.08 -29.51
N ALA A 738 -8.36 -37.03 -29.93
CA ALA A 738 -9.44 -37.83 -29.34
C ALA A 738 -9.27 -39.36 -29.45
N SER A 739 -8.31 -39.84 -30.24
CA SER A 739 -7.92 -41.26 -30.34
C SER A 739 -6.68 -41.61 -29.50
N GLY A 740 -6.07 -40.63 -28.83
CA GLY A 740 -4.78 -40.79 -28.16
C GLY A 740 -3.59 -40.73 -29.13
N THR A 741 -3.75 -40.29 -30.38
CA THR A 741 -2.61 -40.21 -31.32
C THR A 741 -1.74 -38.99 -30.98
N PRO A 742 -0.43 -39.16 -30.69
CA PRO A 742 0.42 -38.07 -30.24
C PRO A 742 0.97 -37.21 -31.38
N ALA A 743 1.04 -35.89 -31.14
CA ALA A 743 1.70 -34.90 -31.98
C ALA A 743 2.59 -33.98 -31.11
N TYR A 744 3.68 -33.47 -31.68
CA TYR A 744 4.68 -32.68 -30.95
C TYR A 744 4.92 -31.32 -31.61
N TRP A 745 4.90 -30.26 -30.82
CA TRP A 745 4.88 -28.87 -31.29
C TRP A 745 5.94 -28.03 -30.62
N TYR A 746 6.35 -26.96 -31.29
CA TYR A 746 7.04 -25.84 -30.65
C TYR A 746 6.31 -24.54 -30.96
N GLY A 747 6.52 -23.53 -30.12
CA GLY A 747 5.93 -22.23 -30.32
C GLY A 747 6.47 -21.13 -29.42
N THR A 748 5.86 -19.95 -29.56
CA THR A 748 6.15 -18.77 -28.73
C THR A 748 5.05 -18.59 -27.70
N ALA A 749 5.42 -18.20 -26.49
CA ALA A 749 4.51 -17.66 -25.48
C ALA A 749 4.65 -16.13 -25.39
N ALA A 750 3.64 -15.45 -24.86
CA ALA A 750 3.72 -14.03 -24.50
C ALA A 750 2.77 -13.77 -23.34
N ARG A 751 3.21 -13.01 -22.32
CA ARG A 751 2.31 -12.55 -21.26
C ARG A 751 1.45 -11.40 -21.75
N ASN A 752 0.15 -11.59 -21.61
CA ASN A 752 -0.89 -10.62 -21.88
C ASN A 752 -0.93 -9.57 -20.77
N ARG A 753 -1.64 -8.46 -21.01
CA ARG A 753 -1.77 -7.38 -20.03
C ARG A 753 -2.46 -7.82 -18.73
N ASP A 754 -3.35 -8.81 -18.79
CA ASP A 754 -4.08 -9.35 -17.64
C ASP A 754 -3.27 -10.39 -16.82
N GLY A 755 -2.02 -10.65 -17.18
CA GLY A 755 -1.15 -11.64 -16.54
C GLY A 755 -1.17 -13.03 -17.21
N THR A 756 -2.16 -13.33 -18.04
CA THR A 756 -2.29 -14.66 -18.71
C THR A 756 -1.23 -14.87 -19.81
N LEU A 757 -0.96 -16.12 -20.20
CA LEU A 757 -0.05 -16.44 -21.31
C LEU A 757 -0.81 -16.82 -22.58
N THR A 758 -0.54 -16.13 -23.68
CA THR A 758 -0.98 -16.53 -25.03
C THR A 758 0.05 -17.46 -25.67
N TYR A 759 -0.36 -18.68 -26.01
CA TYR A 759 0.47 -19.67 -26.70
C TYR A 759 0.21 -19.65 -28.21
N THR A 760 1.25 -19.44 -29.02
CA THR A 760 1.19 -19.52 -30.49
C THR A 760 2.03 -20.68 -31.00
N LYS A 761 1.40 -21.75 -31.50
CA LYS A 761 2.09 -22.84 -32.21
C LYS A 761 2.75 -22.31 -33.49
N ARG A 762 4.00 -22.70 -33.72
CA ARG A 762 4.80 -22.24 -34.88
C ARG A 762 5.08 -23.35 -35.88
N GLY A 763 5.17 -24.60 -35.41
CA GLY A 763 5.30 -25.77 -36.26
C GLY A 763 5.56 -27.05 -35.47
N PRO A 764 5.80 -28.18 -36.15
CA PRO A 764 6.17 -29.42 -35.49
C PRO A 764 7.56 -29.34 -34.86
N ALA A 765 7.69 -29.96 -33.68
CA ALA A 765 8.98 -30.23 -33.05
C ALA A 765 9.84 -31.18 -33.90
N ASP A 766 11.14 -31.25 -33.63
CA ASP A 766 12.09 -32.09 -34.40
C ASP A 766 12.09 -33.55 -33.97
N ALA A 767 11.76 -33.80 -32.71
CA ALA A 767 11.45 -35.12 -32.20
C ALA A 767 10.53 -35.00 -30.98
N GLY A 768 9.76 -36.05 -30.73
CA GLY A 768 9.09 -36.25 -29.46
C GLY A 768 8.76 -37.72 -29.24
N ARG A 769 8.64 -38.11 -27.97
CA ARG A 769 8.35 -39.49 -27.56
C ARG A 769 7.62 -39.49 -26.21
N PHE A 770 6.52 -40.23 -26.14
CA PHE A 770 6.01 -40.75 -24.87
C PHE A 770 6.75 -42.03 -24.50
N ASP A 771 7.16 -42.11 -23.24
CA ASP A 771 7.68 -43.32 -22.60
C ASP A 771 6.73 -43.71 -21.47
N LEU A 772 5.73 -44.53 -21.81
CA LEU A 772 4.71 -45.01 -20.86
C LEU A 772 5.27 -46.01 -19.83
N VAL A 773 6.53 -46.47 -19.98
CA VAL A 773 7.19 -47.33 -18.98
C VAL A 773 7.89 -46.47 -17.93
N ASN A 774 8.52 -45.37 -18.36
CA ASN A 774 9.17 -44.39 -17.49
C ASN A 774 8.27 -43.16 -17.23
N ARG A 775 6.96 -43.29 -17.46
CA ARG A 775 5.89 -42.30 -17.24
C ARG A 775 6.26 -40.86 -17.67
N SER A 776 6.88 -40.71 -18.83
CA SER A 776 7.48 -39.44 -19.26
C SER A 776 7.21 -39.09 -20.72
N VAL A 777 7.38 -37.81 -21.04
CA VAL A 777 7.28 -37.28 -22.39
C VAL A 777 8.45 -36.35 -22.70
N SER A 778 9.26 -36.73 -23.68
CA SER A 778 10.41 -35.95 -24.15
C SER A 778 10.05 -35.23 -25.46
N VAL A 779 10.43 -33.96 -25.58
CA VAL A 779 10.30 -33.17 -26.82
C VAL A 779 11.61 -32.42 -27.11
N ARG A 780 11.95 -32.27 -28.39
CA ARG A 780 13.16 -31.57 -28.85
C ARG A 780 12.86 -30.60 -29.98
N VAL A 781 13.45 -29.41 -29.92
CA VAL A 781 13.36 -28.38 -30.96
C VAL A 781 14.75 -27.83 -31.33
N GLY A 782 15.04 -27.73 -32.62
CA GLY A 782 16.27 -27.12 -33.13
C GLY A 782 16.39 -25.65 -32.74
N ILE A 783 17.59 -25.23 -32.33
CA ILE A 783 17.87 -23.83 -31.95
C ILE A 783 17.75 -22.90 -33.17
N ASP A 784 17.97 -23.41 -34.38
CA ASP A 784 17.74 -22.69 -35.65
C ASP A 784 16.29 -22.25 -35.82
N LYS A 785 15.31 -23.11 -35.47
CA LYS A 785 13.87 -22.77 -35.51
C LYS A 785 13.49 -21.68 -34.52
N LEU A 786 14.08 -21.70 -33.31
CA LEU A 786 13.86 -20.66 -32.31
C LEU A 786 14.53 -19.34 -32.77
N ASN A 787 15.75 -19.41 -33.28
CA ASN A 787 16.49 -18.27 -33.82
C ASN A 787 15.86 -17.63 -35.07
N ALA A 788 15.01 -18.37 -35.80
CA ALA A 788 14.20 -17.81 -36.89
C ALA A 788 13.02 -16.94 -36.39
N LEU A 789 12.70 -16.98 -35.10
CA LEU A 789 11.56 -16.30 -34.49
C LEU A 789 11.93 -15.33 -33.35
N GLN A 790 13.16 -15.37 -32.86
CA GLN A 790 13.63 -14.54 -31.73
C GLN A 790 13.50 -13.04 -31.99
N THR A 791 13.28 -12.28 -30.91
CA THR A 791 13.14 -10.82 -30.93
C THR A 791 14.09 -10.10 -29.97
N ARG A 792 14.63 -10.79 -28.96
CA ARG A 792 15.54 -10.24 -27.95
C ARG A 792 16.99 -10.65 -28.14
N GLY A 793 17.24 -11.81 -28.74
CA GLY A 793 18.58 -12.22 -29.18
C GLY A 793 18.64 -13.65 -29.72
N ALA A 794 19.70 -13.97 -30.45
CA ALA A 794 19.97 -15.35 -30.87
C ALA A 794 20.38 -16.21 -29.67
N ILE A 795 19.86 -17.43 -29.61
CA ILE A 795 20.31 -18.51 -28.73
C ILE A 795 21.60 -19.08 -29.33
N VAL A 796 22.68 -19.05 -28.56
CA VAL A 796 24.04 -19.49 -28.93
C VAL A 796 24.67 -20.24 -27.75
N ASP A 797 25.88 -20.78 -27.95
CA ASP A 797 26.70 -21.31 -26.85
C ASP A 797 26.92 -20.23 -25.77
N GLY A 798 26.69 -20.57 -24.51
CA GLY A 798 26.67 -19.64 -23.38
C GLY A 798 25.34 -18.91 -23.12
N THR A 799 24.29 -19.10 -23.93
CA THR A 799 22.96 -18.52 -23.63
C THR A 799 22.35 -19.18 -22.40
N GLN A 800 21.94 -18.37 -21.42
CA GLN A 800 21.15 -18.83 -20.27
C GLN A 800 19.70 -19.08 -20.69
N VAL A 801 19.17 -20.24 -20.33
CA VAL A 801 17.75 -20.60 -20.43
C VAL A 801 17.19 -20.55 -19.01
N MET A 802 16.10 -19.82 -18.81
CA MET A 802 15.45 -19.59 -17.52
C MET A 802 13.92 -19.65 -17.68
N GLY A 803 13.14 -19.33 -16.65
CA GLY A 803 11.68 -19.43 -16.69
C GLY A 803 11.18 -20.84 -17.04
N THR A 804 11.96 -21.85 -16.66
CA THR A 804 11.69 -23.27 -16.89
C THR A 804 10.52 -23.70 -16.02
N ARG A 805 9.40 -24.07 -16.62
CA ARG A 805 8.15 -24.46 -15.92
C ARG A 805 7.27 -25.26 -16.87
N GLY A 806 6.35 -26.06 -16.37
CA GLY A 806 5.43 -26.83 -17.23
C GLY A 806 4.01 -26.89 -16.74
N SER A 807 3.16 -27.42 -17.59
CA SER A 807 1.75 -27.61 -17.31
C SER A 807 1.24 -28.80 -18.09
N ALA A 808 0.40 -29.62 -17.49
CA ALA A 808 -0.31 -30.67 -18.20
C ALA A 808 -1.82 -30.58 -17.98
N SER A 809 -2.60 -31.11 -18.93
CA SER A 809 -4.05 -31.15 -18.84
C SER A 809 -4.62 -32.25 -19.72
N ALA A 810 -5.61 -32.98 -19.23
CA ALA A 810 -6.29 -34.06 -19.95
C ALA A 810 -7.64 -34.38 -19.27
N THR A 811 -8.46 -35.22 -19.89
CA THR A 811 -9.57 -35.87 -19.17
C THR A 811 -9.08 -37.15 -18.52
N VAL A 812 -9.22 -37.27 -17.20
CA VAL A 812 -8.67 -38.39 -16.40
C VAL A 812 -9.77 -39.10 -15.61
N SER A 813 -9.61 -40.41 -15.39
CA SER A 813 -10.48 -41.22 -14.53
C SER A 813 -9.77 -41.48 -13.21
N VAL A 814 -10.30 -40.95 -12.11
CA VAL A 814 -9.71 -41.09 -10.77
C VAL A 814 -10.53 -42.09 -9.93
N PRO A 815 -9.91 -43.01 -9.18
CA PRO A 815 -10.62 -43.87 -8.24
C PRO A 815 -11.52 -43.08 -7.28
N GLY A 816 -12.77 -43.52 -7.10
CA GLY A 816 -13.75 -42.83 -6.25
C GLY A 816 -14.52 -41.70 -6.93
N VAL A 817 -14.04 -41.16 -8.05
CA VAL A 817 -14.77 -40.16 -8.86
C VAL A 817 -15.66 -40.87 -9.88
N ALA A 818 -16.95 -40.56 -9.89
CA ALA A 818 -17.97 -41.33 -10.63
C ALA A 818 -17.89 -41.25 -12.17
N SER A 819 -17.18 -40.24 -12.69
CA SER A 819 -16.98 -40.00 -14.12
C SER A 819 -15.59 -39.44 -14.38
N ALA A 820 -15.06 -39.66 -15.58
CA ALA A 820 -13.83 -39.00 -15.99
C ALA A 820 -14.02 -37.47 -15.99
N SER A 821 -13.04 -36.75 -15.46
CA SER A 821 -13.09 -35.31 -15.23
C SER A 821 -11.92 -34.62 -15.92
N ALA A 822 -12.11 -33.38 -16.35
CA ALA A 822 -10.99 -32.55 -16.78
C ALA A 822 -10.06 -32.34 -15.58
N ALA A 823 -8.77 -32.59 -15.80
CA ALA A 823 -7.72 -32.35 -14.82
C ALA A 823 -6.61 -31.50 -15.43
N SER A 824 -5.95 -30.71 -14.59
CA SER A 824 -4.86 -29.83 -14.98
C SER A 824 -3.88 -29.66 -13.84
N ASP A 825 -2.62 -29.48 -14.22
CA ASP A 825 -1.51 -29.27 -13.33
C ASP A 825 -0.54 -28.22 -13.91
N ALA A 826 0.18 -27.51 -13.04
CA ALA A 826 1.10 -26.44 -13.41
C ALA A 826 2.21 -26.25 -12.38
N THR A 827 3.45 -26.45 -12.84
CA THR A 827 4.63 -26.38 -11.99
C THR A 827 5.02 -24.95 -11.62
N ARG A 828 5.68 -24.82 -10.47
CA ARG A 828 6.49 -23.66 -10.13
C ARG A 828 7.70 -23.51 -11.07
N GLY A 829 8.31 -22.32 -11.04
CA GLY A 829 9.52 -21.97 -11.78
C GLY A 829 10.76 -22.71 -11.25
N GLY A 830 11.42 -23.45 -12.13
CA GLY A 830 12.65 -24.19 -11.89
C GLY A 830 13.95 -23.41 -12.09
N ARG A 831 15.08 -24.12 -11.96
CA ARG A 831 16.44 -23.57 -12.09
C ARG A 831 16.83 -23.35 -13.56
N SER A 832 17.62 -22.31 -13.82
CA SER A 832 18.18 -22.05 -15.16
C SER A 832 19.30 -23.03 -15.54
N PHE A 833 19.46 -23.31 -16.84
CA PHE A 833 20.64 -23.98 -17.40
C PHE A 833 21.32 -23.12 -18.49
N THR A 834 22.49 -23.55 -18.99
CA THR A 834 23.26 -22.81 -20.00
C THR A 834 23.47 -23.66 -21.26
N VAL A 835 23.08 -23.14 -22.42
CA VAL A 835 23.29 -23.81 -23.72
C VAL A 835 24.78 -24.00 -23.96
N GLY A 836 25.16 -25.17 -24.47
CA GLY A 836 26.54 -25.56 -24.79
C GLY A 836 27.28 -26.25 -23.63
N GLN A 837 26.95 -25.93 -22.38
CA GLN A 837 27.49 -26.63 -21.21
C GLN A 837 26.67 -27.89 -20.92
N GLY A 838 27.33 -29.05 -20.92
CA GLY A 838 26.69 -30.33 -20.59
C GLY A 838 25.73 -30.88 -21.66
N CYS A 839 25.67 -30.31 -22.86
CA CYS A 839 24.77 -30.82 -23.90
C CYS A 839 25.07 -32.28 -24.26
N SER A 840 24.02 -33.09 -24.36
CA SER A 840 24.12 -34.48 -24.82
C SER A 840 24.45 -34.58 -26.31
N ILE A 841 25.04 -35.70 -26.74
CA ILE A 841 25.22 -36.04 -28.16
C ILE A 841 24.13 -37.05 -28.57
N TYR A 842 23.51 -36.86 -29.73
CA TYR A 842 22.41 -37.71 -30.23
C TYR A 842 22.49 -38.02 -31.73
#